data_AF-A0A1H6AYR2-F1
#
_entry.id   AF-A0A1H6AYR2-F1
#
_cell.length_a   1.000
_cell.length_b   1.000
_cell.length_c   1.000
_cell.angle_alpha   90.00
_cell.angle_beta   90.00
_cell.angle_gamma   90.00
#
_symmetry.space_group_name_H-M   'P 1'
#
loop_
_entity.id
_entity.type
_entity.pdbx_description
1 polymer ?
#
loop_
_entity_poly.entity_id
_entity_poly.type
_entity_poly.pdbx_seq_one_letter_code
_entity_poly.pdbx_strand_id
1 'polypeptide(L)'
;MKNKLLLFLLFFLFLGNEINAKNFDQALNNSKINFQLPLTVNLKDTIKKSNRTLKIAKAKAIIPVPQTTAGSACKKEIDMTVKVSMAASGGSGDVIEWFSSQTSNTILHTGSIYSPSVSQTTTYYVRTHAGADFSIRVPVVASVYTSPPAVSLSVSPTDAVICEGTPLTFTANGGADLFEFSIDGVPKQLMSTNRTFQTATLKKGQIVSVRTRYAVKFDGSITETAWGKGPMEDNMLSAPLSLNASNGYINSIKISPTEKNLVFGIAGKLGNNKSMLLFLDTKPGGFNLSNYGDEGNSIPSVKGFNYFNNNPSIFDSYFQADYCLTISTDDGGTNYFADIIELKTGNSTKLNLGNASTGFPSSVMGVNNGNSGIGDYNIGFEVEVLKSLIGYTVGDIKFFALTMQDDSALNYNVTNSFLSPELSSSLDYGSGAIDYNIKDPNPVVVSADALVPCYEQATVLVNLNENPTTATVGPDQYNCQLISSILGGNTPTIGSGVWSLKSGPGLVNFSNVNSGTSTATVNAEGIYVFTWTISNGVCPRSAADIKVEFVVPPLTPTASNQAECASSPIQTLTATATAQAGETIVWYDAATGGNVISNPTLNSLGTVTYYAESIKNTTSCVSSSRTAVTLTLYALPTITGTLSVCAGATTTLTGSATADAT
;
A
#
# COMPACT_ATOMS: atom_id res chain seq x y z
N MET A 1 -24.25 -0.97 30.02
CA MET A 1 -24.54 0.02 28.96
C MET A 1 -25.58 -0.49 27.95
N LYS A 2 -26.79 -0.88 28.40
CA LYS A 2 -27.88 -1.31 27.48
C LYS A 2 -29.16 -0.47 27.57
N ASN A 3 -29.30 0.38 28.60
CA ASN A 3 -30.48 1.25 28.76
C ASN A 3 -30.30 2.69 28.24
N LYS A 4 -29.14 3.04 27.66
CA LYS A 4 -28.93 4.36 27.03
C LYS A 4 -29.15 4.37 25.50
N LEU A 5 -29.21 3.20 24.86
CA LEU A 5 -29.43 3.09 23.41
C LEU A 5 -30.93 3.13 23.04
N LEU A 6 -31.79 2.64 23.92
CA LEU A 6 -33.25 2.63 23.70
C LEU A 6 -33.89 4.01 23.87
N LEU A 7 -33.30 4.87 24.71
CA LEU A 7 -33.75 6.25 24.91
C LEU A 7 -33.28 7.21 23.80
N PHE A 8 -32.20 6.84 23.08
CA PHE A 8 -31.70 7.59 21.93
C PHE A 8 -32.49 7.29 20.64
N LEU A 9 -33.09 6.09 20.54
CA LEU A 9 -33.96 5.70 19.42
C LEU A 9 -35.40 6.23 19.53
N LEU A 10 -35.89 6.58 20.73
CA LEU A 10 -37.22 7.15 20.90
C LEU A 10 -37.29 8.67 20.66
N PHE A 11 -36.16 9.38 20.67
CA PHE A 11 -36.12 10.84 20.56
C PHE A 11 -36.09 11.37 19.11
N PHE A 12 -35.86 10.48 18.12
CA PHE A 12 -35.87 10.85 16.69
C PHE A 12 -37.22 10.63 15.99
N LEU A 13 -38.24 10.17 16.71
CA LEU A 13 -39.59 9.94 16.16
C LEU A 13 -40.56 11.13 16.31
N PHE A 14 -40.12 12.28 16.83
CA PHE A 14 -41.00 13.42 17.13
C PHE A 14 -40.58 14.80 16.60
N LEU A 15 -39.66 14.88 15.64
CA LEU A 15 -39.36 16.14 14.95
C LEU A 15 -39.61 15.97 13.45
N GLY A 16 -40.80 16.41 13.05
CA GLY A 16 -41.20 16.49 11.66
C GLY A 16 -40.34 17.47 10.87
N ASN A 17 -40.13 17.14 9.60
CA ASN A 17 -39.86 18.11 8.55
C ASN A 17 -40.82 17.82 7.40
N GLU A 18 -41.50 18.86 6.96
CA GLU A 18 -42.39 18.89 5.81
C GLU A 18 -41.65 18.47 4.54
N ILE A 19 -42.22 17.51 3.81
CA ILE A 19 -41.81 17.23 2.43
C ILE A 19 -42.83 17.95 1.53
N ASN A 20 -42.38 19.06 0.95
CA ASN A 20 -43.12 19.81 -0.06
C ASN A 20 -43.02 19.06 -1.40
N ALA A 21 -44.01 18.21 -1.69
CA ALA A 21 -44.13 17.51 -2.97
C ALA A 21 -45.01 18.31 -3.93
N LYS A 22 -44.40 19.17 -4.75
CA LYS A 22 -45.01 19.62 -6.00
C LYS A 22 -44.72 18.58 -7.08
N ASN A 23 -45.71 17.73 -7.37
CA ASN A 23 -46.04 17.20 -8.72
C ASN A 23 -46.98 15.99 -8.62
N PHE A 24 -48.21 16.19 -8.15
CA PHE A 24 -49.28 15.17 -8.23
C PHE A 24 -50.38 15.51 -9.25
N ASP A 25 -50.16 16.49 -10.14
CA ASP A 25 -51.17 16.94 -11.11
C ASP A 25 -51.11 16.26 -12.50
N GLN A 26 -50.38 15.14 -12.65
CA GLN A 26 -50.38 14.36 -13.90
C GLN A 26 -50.95 12.94 -13.79
N ALA A 27 -51.48 12.55 -12.62
CA ALA A 27 -52.04 11.21 -12.41
C ALA A 27 -53.59 11.15 -12.35
N LEU A 28 -54.30 12.22 -12.72
CA LEU A 28 -55.76 12.29 -12.63
C LEU A 28 -56.47 12.68 -13.94
N ASN A 29 -56.05 12.13 -15.09
CA ASN A 29 -56.80 12.34 -16.34
C ASN A 29 -57.05 11.10 -17.23
N ASN A 30 -56.78 9.88 -16.74
CA ASN A 30 -57.07 8.65 -17.51
C ASN A 30 -58.15 7.73 -16.92
N SER A 31 -58.98 8.21 -15.97
CA SER A 31 -60.10 7.43 -15.42
C SER A 31 -61.44 8.15 -15.53
N LYS A 32 -61.88 8.43 -16.77
CA LYS A 32 -63.29 8.74 -17.06
C LYS A 32 -63.69 8.13 -18.42
N ILE A 33 -64.03 6.84 -18.41
CA ILE A 33 -64.99 6.29 -19.38
C ILE A 33 -66.13 5.69 -18.57
N ASN A 34 -67.29 6.34 -18.69
CA ASN A 34 -68.55 6.04 -18.02
C ASN A 34 -69.03 4.62 -18.34
N PHE A 35 -69.18 3.78 -17.31
CA PHE A 35 -70.01 2.59 -17.34
C PHE A 35 -71.45 3.00 -16.99
N GLN A 36 -72.29 3.24 -18.00
CA GLN A 36 -73.74 3.29 -17.84
C GLN A 36 -74.34 1.99 -18.40
N LEU A 37 -74.78 1.12 -17.51
CA LEU A 37 -75.59 -0.05 -17.82
C LEU A 37 -77.08 0.32 -17.70
N PRO A 38 -77.91 0.11 -18.72
CA PRO A 38 -79.33 -0.09 -18.53
C PRO A 38 -79.67 -1.58 -18.68
N LEU A 39 -80.30 -2.15 -17.65
CA LEU A 39 -80.97 -3.44 -17.68
C LEU A 39 -82.44 -3.20 -18.01
N THR A 40 -82.92 -3.65 -19.19
CA THR A 40 -84.06 -4.60 -19.32
C THR A 40 -84.40 -4.95 -20.79
N VAL A 41 -84.41 -6.28 -21.06
CA VAL A 41 -85.29 -7.11 -21.93
C VAL A 41 -85.30 -6.88 -23.47
N ASN A 42 -84.86 -7.87 -24.27
CA ASN A 42 -85.72 -8.88 -24.93
C ASN A 42 -84.94 -9.96 -25.71
N LEU A 43 -85.52 -11.16 -25.79
CA LEU A 43 -85.00 -12.40 -26.44
C LEU A 43 -85.32 -12.47 -27.95
N LYS A 44 -84.53 -13.31 -28.67
CA LYS A 44 -84.57 -13.74 -30.11
C LYS A 44 -83.76 -12.83 -31.05
N ASP A 45 -82.85 -13.25 -31.93
CA ASP A 45 -82.75 -14.46 -32.78
C ASP A 45 -81.27 -14.74 -33.21
N THR A 46 -80.80 -15.98 -33.02
CA THR A 46 -80.41 -16.98 -34.05
C THR A 46 -79.21 -16.76 -35.04
N ILE A 47 -78.23 -17.71 -34.95
CA ILE A 47 -77.19 -18.24 -35.91
C ILE A 47 -75.95 -17.35 -36.22
N LYS A 48 -74.67 -17.73 -35.99
CA LYS A 48 -73.91 -18.95 -36.34
C LYS A 48 -72.84 -19.34 -35.32
N LYS A 49 -72.82 -20.63 -34.95
CA LYS A 49 -71.69 -21.32 -34.31
C LYS A 49 -70.46 -21.34 -35.24
N SER A 50 -69.36 -20.70 -34.85
CA SER A 50 -68.03 -21.20 -35.22
C SER A 50 -67.48 -21.99 -34.03
N ASN A 51 -67.56 -23.32 -34.11
CA ASN A 51 -66.80 -24.20 -33.22
C ASN A 51 -65.31 -24.08 -33.59
N ARG A 52 -64.60 -23.11 -33.02
CA ARG A 52 -63.14 -23.23 -32.88
C ARG A 52 -62.89 -24.05 -31.63
N THR A 53 -62.60 -25.33 -31.84
CA THR A 53 -61.87 -26.15 -30.87
C THR A 53 -60.66 -25.36 -30.37
N LEU A 54 -60.65 -25.06 -29.07
CA LEU A 54 -59.47 -24.62 -28.34
C LEU A 54 -58.38 -25.66 -28.59
N LYS A 55 -57.43 -25.34 -29.48
CA LYS A 55 -56.14 -26.03 -29.49
C LYS A 55 -55.53 -25.77 -28.13
N ILE A 56 -55.42 -26.82 -27.31
CA ILE A 56 -54.53 -26.84 -26.16
C ILE A 56 -53.15 -26.49 -26.72
N ALA A 57 -52.69 -25.27 -26.47
CA ALA A 57 -51.30 -24.92 -26.70
C ALA A 57 -50.49 -25.86 -25.82
N LYS A 58 -49.73 -26.78 -26.43
CA LYS A 58 -48.68 -27.49 -25.69
C LYS A 58 -47.75 -26.41 -25.18
N ALA A 59 -47.78 -26.13 -23.88
CA ALA A 59 -46.75 -25.36 -23.23
C ALA A 59 -45.44 -26.13 -23.45
N LYS A 60 -44.60 -25.66 -24.37
CA LYS A 60 -43.26 -26.18 -24.55
C LYS A 60 -42.51 -25.83 -23.27
N ALA A 61 -42.04 -26.82 -22.52
CA ALA A 61 -41.23 -26.57 -21.34
C ALA A 61 -39.96 -25.84 -21.81
N ILE A 62 -39.74 -24.62 -21.33
CA ILE A 62 -38.53 -23.86 -21.65
C ILE A 62 -37.44 -24.41 -20.73
N ILE A 63 -36.45 -25.10 -21.30
CA ILE A 63 -35.25 -25.48 -20.56
C ILE A 63 -34.46 -24.20 -20.27
N PRO A 64 -34.05 -23.97 -19.02
CA PRO A 64 -33.23 -22.82 -18.67
C PRO A 64 -31.91 -22.83 -19.44
N VAL A 65 -31.43 -21.65 -19.82
CA VAL A 65 -30.12 -21.52 -20.46
C VAL A 65 -29.00 -22.02 -19.53
N PRO A 66 -27.96 -22.66 -20.08
CA PRO A 66 -26.81 -23.07 -19.28
C PRO A 66 -26.17 -21.86 -18.61
N GLN A 67 -25.75 -22.02 -17.36
CA GLN A 67 -24.78 -21.10 -16.77
C GLN A 67 -23.41 -21.41 -17.35
N THR A 68 -22.68 -20.39 -17.77
CA THR A 68 -21.40 -20.55 -18.46
C THR A 68 -20.28 -19.84 -17.72
N THR A 69 -19.07 -20.37 -17.89
CA THR A 69 -17.83 -19.75 -17.43
C THR A 69 -16.89 -19.70 -18.63
N ALA A 70 -16.50 -18.48 -19.00
CA ALA A 70 -15.59 -18.25 -20.10
C ALA A 70 -14.15 -18.63 -19.72
N GLY A 71 -13.30 -18.82 -20.73
CA GLY A 71 -11.91 -19.18 -20.53
C GLY A 71 -10.95 -18.14 -21.10
N SER A 72 -9.74 -18.05 -20.54
CA SER A 72 -8.66 -17.23 -21.08
C SER A 72 -7.32 -17.95 -21.00
N ALA A 73 -6.39 -17.64 -21.90
CA ALA A 73 -5.01 -18.07 -21.78
C ALA A 73 -4.02 -17.06 -22.40
N CYS A 74 -2.83 -16.99 -21.79
CA CYS A 74 -1.68 -16.29 -22.36
C CYS A 74 -0.92 -17.24 -23.30
N LYS A 75 -0.92 -16.95 -24.60
CA LYS A 75 -0.19 -17.70 -25.62
C LYS A 75 1.18 -17.06 -25.87
N LYS A 76 2.26 -17.84 -25.83
CA LYS A 76 3.58 -17.34 -26.25
C LYS A 76 3.62 -17.20 -27.76
N GLU A 77 4.36 -16.24 -28.29
CA GLU A 77 4.42 -16.03 -29.75
C GLU A 77 4.95 -17.24 -30.53
N ILE A 78 5.81 -18.04 -29.92
CA ILE A 78 6.35 -19.27 -30.50
C ILE A 78 5.30 -20.41 -30.60
N ASP A 79 4.20 -20.32 -29.85
CA ASP A 79 3.17 -21.35 -29.82
C ASP A 79 2.11 -21.10 -30.90
N MET A 80 1.84 -22.10 -31.73
CA MET A 80 0.79 -22.00 -32.76
C MET A 80 -0.61 -21.85 -32.14
N THR A 81 -0.89 -22.64 -31.09
CA THR A 81 -2.18 -22.67 -30.38
C THR A 81 -1.97 -22.75 -28.88
N VAL A 82 -3.00 -22.38 -28.11
CA VAL A 82 -3.05 -22.53 -26.65
C VAL A 82 -4.35 -23.23 -26.25
N LYS A 83 -4.32 -24.07 -25.21
CA LYS A 83 -5.53 -24.65 -24.65
C LYS A 83 -6.25 -23.64 -23.78
N VAL A 84 -7.53 -23.44 -24.04
CA VAL A 84 -8.41 -22.59 -23.23
C VAL A 84 -9.53 -23.46 -22.70
N SER A 85 -9.72 -23.53 -21.38
CA SER A 85 -10.79 -24.31 -20.76
C SER A 85 -11.99 -23.42 -20.47
N MET A 86 -13.17 -23.84 -20.91
CA MET A 86 -14.45 -23.21 -20.62
C MET A 86 -15.35 -24.21 -19.92
N ALA A 87 -16.31 -23.72 -19.14
CA ALA A 87 -17.27 -24.57 -18.44
C ALA A 87 -18.70 -24.14 -18.70
N ALA A 88 -19.62 -25.09 -18.58
CA ALA A 88 -21.05 -24.86 -18.58
C ALA A 88 -21.75 -25.82 -17.62
N SER A 89 -22.86 -25.38 -17.05
CA SER A 89 -23.72 -26.18 -16.17
C SER A 89 -25.19 -25.98 -16.50
N GLY A 90 -25.97 -27.07 -16.48
CA GLY A 90 -27.42 -27.08 -16.64
C GLY A 90 -28.12 -27.65 -15.41
N GLY A 91 -29.40 -27.96 -15.56
CA GLY A 91 -30.17 -28.69 -14.55
C GLY A 91 -29.67 -30.13 -14.36
N SER A 92 -30.12 -30.76 -13.26
CA SER A 92 -29.76 -32.15 -12.95
C SER A 92 -30.25 -33.10 -14.05
N GLY A 93 -29.32 -33.73 -14.77
CA GLY A 93 -29.61 -34.67 -15.86
C GLY A 93 -29.61 -34.05 -17.26
N ASP A 94 -29.39 -32.73 -17.38
CA ASP A 94 -29.23 -32.07 -18.66
C ASP A 94 -27.93 -32.49 -19.33
N VAL A 95 -27.98 -32.67 -20.66
CA VAL A 95 -26.81 -32.90 -21.48
C VAL A 95 -26.33 -31.56 -22.05
N ILE A 96 -25.02 -31.33 -21.99
CA ILE A 96 -24.38 -30.09 -22.42
C ILE A 96 -23.65 -30.33 -23.74
N GLU A 97 -23.95 -29.53 -24.76
CA GLU A 97 -23.39 -29.66 -26.11
C GLU A 97 -22.78 -28.34 -26.59
N TRP A 98 -21.58 -28.41 -27.16
CA TRP A 98 -20.80 -27.27 -27.65
C TRP A 98 -20.75 -27.22 -29.18
N PHE A 99 -20.76 -26.02 -29.75
CA PHE A 99 -20.87 -25.74 -31.18
C PHE A 99 -19.94 -24.60 -31.61
N SER A 100 -19.60 -24.58 -32.89
CA SER A 100 -18.77 -23.52 -33.51
C SER A 100 -19.53 -22.23 -33.82
N SER A 101 -20.86 -22.28 -33.86
CA SER A 101 -21.72 -21.12 -34.13
C SER A 101 -23.12 -21.35 -33.55
N GLN A 102 -23.93 -20.29 -33.51
CA GLN A 102 -25.35 -20.37 -33.10
C GLN A 102 -26.17 -21.29 -34.02
N THR A 103 -25.79 -21.43 -35.29
CA THR A 103 -26.51 -22.18 -36.33
C THR A 103 -25.88 -23.51 -36.72
N SER A 104 -24.70 -23.83 -36.19
CA SER A 104 -23.98 -25.06 -36.54
C SER A 104 -24.79 -26.31 -36.16
N ASN A 105 -24.93 -27.25 -37.09
CA ASN A 105 -25.58 -28.54 -36.83
C ASN A 105 -24.61 -29.60 -36.29
N THR A 106 -23.31 -29.27 -36.20
CA THR A 106 -22.26 -30.20 -35.77
C THR A 106 -21.88 -29.94 -34.32
N ILE A 107 -22.01 -30.96 -33.47
CA ILE A 107 -21.55 -30.93 -32.09
C ILE A 107 -20.03 -31.07 -32.08
N LEU A 108 -19.34 -30.09 -31.47
CA LEU A 108 -17.89 -30.13 -31.27
C LEU A 108 -17.51 -30.95 -30.04
N HIS A 109 -18.31 -30.85 -28.98
CA HIS A 109 -18.05 -31.51 -27.70
C HIS A 109 -19.34 -31.73 -26.90
N THR A 110 -19.36 -32.77 -26.08
CA THR A 110 -20.44 -33.05 -25.13
C THR A 110 -19.83 -33.19 -23.73
N GLY A 111 -20.35 -32.41 -22.77
CA GLY A 111 -19.86 -32.38 -21.40
C GLY A 111 -19.75 -30.97 -20.82
N SER A 112 -19.57 -30.89 -19.49
CA SER A 112 -19.53 -29.64 -18.74
C SER A 112 -18.26 -28.81 -18.94
N ILE A 113 -17.17 -29.41 -19.43
CA ILE A 113 -15.88 -28.73 -19.62
C ILE A 113 -15.40 -28.96 -21.05
N TYR A 114 -15.14 -27.88 -21.79
CA TYR A 114 -14.58 -27.93 -23.13
C TYR A 114 -13.25 -27.17 -23.17
N SER A 115 -12.18 -27.85 -23.60
CA SER A 115 -10.81 -27.29 -23.60
C SER A 115 -10.14 -27.32 -24.99
N PRO A 116 -10.65 -26.57 -25.98
CA PRO A 116 -10.06 -26.52 -27.32
C PRO A 116 -8.66 -25.89 -27.34
N SER A 117 -7.86 -26.30 -28.32
CA SER A 117 -6.62 -25.61 -28.70
C SER A 117 -6.92 -24.57 -29.77
N VAL A 118 -6.77 -23.29 -29.45
CA VAL A 118 -7.11 -22.16 -30.33
C VAL A 118 -5.89 -21.28 -30.61
N SER A 119 -5.81 -20.71 -31.83
CA SER A 119 -4.72 -19.81 -32.23
C SER A 119 -5.03 -18.33 -31.94
N GLN A 120 -6.30 -18.00 -31.77
CA GLN A 120 -6.86 -16.65 -31.59
C GLN A 120 -8.13 -16.73 -30.73
N THR A 121 -8.57 -15.61 -30.17
CA THR A 121 -9.83 -15.49 -29.45
C THR A 121 -10.96 -16.04 -30.31
N THR A 122 -11.73 -16.95 -29.74
CA THR A 122 -12.78 -17.69 -30.45
C THR A 122 -14.00 -17.82 -29.57
N THR A 123 -15.18 -17.51 -30.10
CA THR A 123 -16.45 -17.70 -29.40
C THR A 123 -17.05 -19.05 -29.77
N TYR A 124 -17.40 -19.84 -28.74
CA TYR A 124 -18.11 -21.10 -28.89
C TYR A 124 -19.53 -20.96 -28.35
N TYR A 125 -20.41 -21.88 -28.73
CA TYR A 125 -21.82 -21.82 -28.37
C TYR A 125 -22.23 -23.08 -27.65
N VAL A 126 -22.85 -22.95 -26.47
CA VAL A 126 -23.23 -24.10 -25.64
C VAL A 126 -24.74 -24.10 -25.37
N ARG A 127 -25.38 -25.26 -25.44
CA ARG A 127 -26.78 -25.46 -25.02
C ARG A 127 -26.91 -26.61 -24.05
N THR A 128 -28.00 -26.60 -23.29
CA THR A 128 -28.48 -27.77 -22.54
C THR A 128 -29.64 -28.41 -23.29
N HIS A 129 -29.78 -29.72 -23.15
CA HIS A 129 -30.96 -30.44 -23.61
C HIS A 129 -31.36 -31.55 -22.65
N ALA A 130 -32.66 -31.76 -22.52
CA ALA A 130 -33.26 -32.82 -21.73
C ALA A 130 -34.29 -33.55 -22.61
N GLY A 131 -33.94 -34.75 -23.07
CA GLY A 131 -34.73 -35.46 -24.08
C GLY A 131 -34.77 -34.69 -25.40
N ALA A 132 -35.97 -34.29 -25.85
CA ALA A 132 -36.21 -33.57 -27.10
C ALA A 132 -36.32 -32.05 -26.94
N ASP A 133 -36.29 -31.54 -25.71
CA ASP A 133 -36.34 -30.12 -25.41
C ASP A 133 -34.91 -29.56 -25.35
N PHE A 134 -34.73 -28.34 -25.86
CA PHE A 134 -33.42 -27.67 -25.97
C PHE A 134 -33.52 -26.25 -25.41
N SER A 135 -32.47 -25.80 -24.72
CA SER A 135 -32.28 -24.37 -24.44
C SER A 135 -31.85 -23.61 -25.71
N ILE A 136 -31.92 -22.28 -25.67
CA ILE A 136 -31.13 -21.47 -26.60
C ILE A 136 -29.63 -21.69 -26.32
N ARG A 137 -28.80 -21.56 -27.36
CA ARG A 137 -27.34 -21.63 -27.21
C ARG A 137 -26.83 -20.31 -26.65
N VAL A 138 -25.82 -20.37 -25.79
CA VAL A 138 -25.15 -19.24 -25.14
C VAL A 138 -23.72 -19.10 -25.69
N PRO A 139 -23.25 -17.90 -26.08
CA PRO A 139 -21.87 -17.67 -26.47
C PRO A 139 -20.94 -17.69 -25.25
N VAL A 140 -19.80 -18.37 -25.40
CA VAL A 140 -18.76 -18.48 -24.38
C VAL A 140 -17.42 -18.21 -25.05
N VAL A 141 -16.74 -17.16 -24.59
CA VAL A 141 -15.49 -16.70 -25.21
C VAL A 141 -14.31 -17.51 -24.68
N ALA A 142 -13.49 -18.01 -25.59
CA ALA A 142 -12.14 -18.51 -25.32
C ALA A 142 -11.13 -17.41 -25.69
N SER A 143 -10.79 -16.56 -24.73
CA SER A 143 -9.90 -15.41 -24.93
C SER A 143 -8.44 -15.84 -25.06
N VAL A 144 -7.74 -15.30 -26.07
CA VAL A 144 -6.31 -15.56 -26.28
C VAL A 144 -5.55 -14.24 -26.23
N TYR A 145 -4.74 -14.08 -25.18
CA TYR A 145 -3.82 -12.95 -25.05
C TYR A 145 -2.40 -13.36 -25.44
N THR A 146 -1.57 -12.38 -25.77
CA THR A 146 -0.17 -12.62 -26.07
C THR A 146 0.65 -12.51 -24.79
N SER A 147 1.38 -13.58 -24.44
CA SER A 147 2.37 -13.51 -23.37
C SER A 147 3.53 -12.61 -23.80
N PRO A 148 4.01 -11.69 -22.95
CA PRO A 148 5.23 -10.93 -23.24
C PRO A 148 6.42 -11.83 -23.60
N PRO A 149 7.44 -11.30 -24.32
CA PRO A 149 8.71 -11.99 -24.45
C PRO A 149 9.38 -12.18 -23.09
N ALA A 150 10.26 -13.17 -22.97
CA ALA A 150 11.03 -13.39 -21.76
C ALA A 150 11.79 -12.12 -21.36
N VAL A 151 11.74 -11.78 -20.08
CA VAL A 151 12.54 -10.71 -19.46
C VAL A 151 13.65 -11.35 -18.63
N SER A 152 14.81 -10.70 -18.57
CA SER A 152 15.90 -11.05 -17.67
C SER A 152 16.35 -9.82 -16.90
N LEU A 153 16.96 -10.02 -15.75
CA LEU A 153 17.34 -8.96 -14.84
C LEU A 153 18.84 -8.99 -14.61
N SER A 154 19.54 -7.93 -15.03
CA SER A 154 20.96 -7.73 -14.72
C SER A 154 21.12 -6.73 -13.58
N VAL A 155 22.17 -6.87 -12.79
CA VAL A 155 22.50 -6.01 -11.65
C VAL A 155 23.89 -5.40 -11.85
N SER A 156 24.07 -4.14 -11.46
CA SER A 156 25.36 -3.45 -11.47
C SER A 156 25.54 -2.63 -10.18
N PRO A 157 26.75 -2.58 -9.59
CA PRO A 157 27.95 -3.33 -9.98
C PRO A 157 27.80 -4.86 -9.80
N THR A 158 28.70 -5.63 -10.45
CA THR A 158 28.74 -7.11 -10.40
C THR A 158 29.88 -7.62 -9.51
N ASP A 159 30.36 -6.78 -8.60
CA ASP A 159 31.46 -7.11 -7.71
C ASP A 159 31.14 -8.35 -6.86
N ALA A 160 32.16 -9.14 -6.54
CA ALA A 160 32.00 -10.36 -5.74
C ALA A 160 31.60 -10.07 -4.28
N VAL A 161 31.86 -8.85 -3.81
CA VAL A 161 31.53 -8.38 -2.46
C VAL A 161 30.75 -7.08 -2.59
N ILE A 162 29.51 -7.09 -2.12
CA ILE A 162 28.63 -5.92 -2.12
C ILE A 162 28.03 -5.80 -0.72
N CYS A 163 28.19 -4.65 -0.09
CA CYS A 163 27.70 -4.42 1.25
C CYS A 163 26.30 -3.80 1.24
N GLU A 164 25.53 -4.02 2.29
CA GLU A 164 24.29 -3.28 2.49
C GLU A 164 24.55 -1.76 2.46
N GLY A 165 23.66 -0.99 1.82
CA GLY A 165 23.89 0.44 1.60
C GLY A 165 24.62 0.78 0.30
N THR A 166 25.22 -0.20 -0.40
CA THR A 166 25.79 0.05 -1.74
C THR A 166 24.67 0.31 -2.74
N PRO A 167 24.70 1.44 -3.50
CA PRO A 167 23.74 1.68 -4.55
C PRO A 167 23.87 0.64 -5.67
N LEU A 168 22.77 -0.07 -5.94
CA LEU A 168 22.65 -1.04 -7.02
C LEU A 168 21.68 -0.55 -8.08
N THR A 169 22.03 -0.81 -9.34
CA THR A 169 21.16 -0.57 -10.50
C THR A 169 20.76 -1.90 -11.10
N PHE A 170 19.46 -2.12 -11.21
CA PHE A 170 18.85 -3.27 -11.86
C PHE A 170 18.34 -2.87 -13.23
N THR A 171 18.67 -3.65 -14.27
CA THR A 171 18.28 -3.39 -15.65
C THR A 171 17.50 -4.58 -16.21
N ALA A 172 16.30 -4.31 -16.70
CA ALA A 172 15.47 -5.29 -17.39
C ALA A 172 15.88 -5.40 -18.86
N ASN A 173 16.28 -6.59 -19.28
CA ASN A 173 16.65 -6.91 -20.66
C ASN A 173 15.57 -7.83 -21.27
N GLY A 174 15.16 -7.57 -22.52
CA GLY A 174 14.01 -8.25 -23.13
C GLY A 174 12.68 -7.69 -22.62
N GLY A 175 11.63 -8.52 -22.58
CA GLY A 175 10.29 -8.11 -22.17
C GLY A 175 9.52 -7.28 -23.20
N ALA A 176 8.37 -6.75 -22.78
CA ALA A 176 7.45 -5.97 -23.60
C ALA A 176 7.66 -4.45 -23.40
N ASP A 177 6.57 -3.69 -23.24
CA ASP A 177 6.58 -2.22 -23.28
C ASP A 177 6.78 -1.59 -21.89
N LEU A 178 6.15 -2.18 -20.85
CA LEU A 178 6.14 -1.65 -19.49
C LEU A 178 6.81 -2.61 -18.52
N PHE A 179 7.44 -2.04 -17.49
CA PHE A 179 8.23 -2.73 -16.47
C PHE A 179 7.88 -2.23 -15.08
N GLU A 180 7.65 -3.16 -14.16
CA GLU A 180 7.45 -2.89 -12.73
C GLU A 180 8.53 -3.63 -11.93
N PHE A 181 9.20 -2.91 -11.04
CA PHE A 181 10.20 -3.49 -10.13
C PHE A 181 9.64 -3.59 -8.72
N SER A 182 9.91 -4.72 -8.08
CA SER A 182 9.50 -5.01 -6.71
C SER A 182 10.65 -5.57 -5.89
N ILE A 183 10.58 -5.37 -4.57
CA ILE A 183 11.46 -5.98 -3.57
C ILE A 183 10.58 -6.85 -2.69
N ASP A 184 10.88 -8.14 -2.61
CA ASP A 184 10.09 -9.16 -1.87
C ASP A 184 8.59 -9.11 -2.23
N GLY A 185 8.29 -8.91 -3.52
CA GLY A 185 6.92 -8.80 -4.05
C GLY A 185 6.25 -7.44 -3.81
N VAL A 186 6.87 -6.51 -3.08
CA VAL A 186 6.34 -5.16 -2.87
C VAL A 186 6.81 -4.22 -3.98
N PRO A 187 5.91 -3.65 -4.81
CA PRO A 187 6.28 -2.73 -5.87
C PRO A 187 7.03 -1.50 -5.34
N LYS A 188 8.16 -1.17 -5.98
CA LYS A 188 8.98 0.02 -5.71
C LYS A 188 8.99 1.00 -6.87
N GLN A 189 8.84 0.48 -8.10
CA GLN A 189 8.62 1.25 -9.31
C GLN A 189 7.43 0.63 -10.02
N LEU A 190 6.35 1.38 -10.17
CA LEU A 190 5.14 0.96 -10.89
C LEU A 190 5.42 0.77 -12.38
N MET A 191 4.50 0.09 -13.07
CA MET A 191 4.56 -0.11 -14.52
C MET A 191 4.86 1.18 -15.28
N SER A 192 6.00 1.21 -15.96
CA SER A 192 6.44 2.34 -16.77
C SER A 192 7.36 1.86 -17.89
N THR A 193 7.67 2.74 -18.85
CA THR A 193 8.66 2.46 -19.89
C THR A 193 10.11 2.42 -19.37
N ASN A 194 10.33 2.79 -18.09
CA ASN A 194 11.66 2.77 -17.50
C ASN A 194 12.10 1.33 -17.22
N ARG A 195 13.18 0.92 -17.88
CA ARG A 195 13.79 -0.42 -17.79
C ARG A 195 14.81 -0.54 -16.67
N THR A 196 15.04 0.52 -15.90
CA THR A 196 16.03 0.55 -14.83
C THR A 196 15.40 0.88 -13.49
N PHE A 197 15.93 0.29 -12.42
CA PHE A 197 15.55 0.56 -11.04
C PHE A 197 16.80 0.64 -10.18
N GLN A 198 16.97 1.73 -9.42
CA GLN A 198 18.14 1.94 -8.56
C GLN A 198 17.72 1.96 -7.09
N THR A 199 18.48 1.29 -6.22
CA THR A 199 18.26 1.30 -4.78
C THR A 199 19.55 1.05 -3.99
N ALA A 200 19.67 1.67 -2.82
CA ALA A 200 20.73 1.41 -1.84
C ALA A 200 20.17 0.81 -0.54
N THR A 201 18.86 0.55 -0.47
CA THR A 201 18.16 0.15 0.76
C THR A 201 17.93 -1.35 0.88
N LEU A 202 18.47 -2.13 -0.06
CA LEU A 202 18.38 -3.59 -0.03
C LEU A 202 19.13 -4.14 1.17
N LYS A 203 18.51 -5.18 1.76
CA LYS A 203 19.08 -5.99 2.82
C LYS A 203 19.45 -7.37 2.30
N LYS A 204 20.33 -8.05 3.01
CA LYS A 204 20.70 -9.43 2.73
C LYS A 204 19.48 -10.34 2.67
N GLY A 205 19.41 -11.16 1.62
CA GLY A 205 18.35 -12.15 1.40
C GLY A 205 17.10 -11.63 0.69
N GLN A 206 17.01 -10.33 0.39
CA GLN A 206 15.89 -9.78 -0.36
C GLN A 206 15.96 -10.13 -1.85
N ILE A 207 14.80 -10.37 -2.45
CA ILE A 207 14.66 -10.70 -3.87
C ILE A 207 14.16 -9.47 -4.61
N VAL A 208 14.90 -9.06 -5.65
CA VAL A 208 14.42 -8.05 -6.60
C VAL A 208 13.79 -8.77 -7.77
N SER A 209 12.58 -8.34 -8.12
CA SER A 209 11.85 -8.88 -9.26
C SER A 209 11.49 -7.77 -10.23
N VAL A 210 11.53 -8.07 -11.53
CA VAL A 210 10.90 -7.27 -12.57
C VAL A 210 9.82 -8.10 -13.23
N ARG A 211 8.64 -7.52 -13.44
CA ARG A 211 7.62 -8.07 -14.34
C ARG A 211 7.31 -7.09 -15.46
N THR A 212 6.90 -7.62 -16.61
CA THR A 212 6.64 -6.84 -17.82
C THR A 212 5.31 -7.21 -18.45
N ARG A 213 4.68 -6.24 -19.12
CA ARG A 213 3.47 -6.43 -19.93
C ARG A 213 3.43 -5.46 -21.10
N TYR A 214 2.55 -5.73 -22.06
CA TYR A 214 2.26 -4.80 -23.16
C TYR A 214 1.51 -3.57 -22.65
N ALA A 215 1.77 -2.44 -23.30
CA ALA A 215 1.05 -1.20 -23.07
C ALA A 215 -0.21 -1.15 -23.93
N VAL A 216 -1.21 -0.41 -23.46
CA VAL A 216 -2.30 0.11 -24.29
C VAL A 216 -2.02 1.59 -24.49
N LYS A 217 -2.14 2.09 -25.71
CA LYS A 217 -2.13 3.53 -25.98
C LYS A 217 -3.57 3.95 -26.19
N PHE A 218 -3.86 5.21 -25.89
CA PHE A 218 -5.16 5.79 -26.18
C PHE A 218 -4.96 6.61 -27.46
N ASP A 219 -5.07 6.01 -28.63
CA ASP A 219 -4.97 6.73 -29.91
C ASP A 219 -6.14 6.43 -30.87
N GLY A 220 -7.08 5.59 -30.42
CA GLY A 220 -8.22 5.10 -31.18
C GLY A 220 -7.89 3.91 -32.10
N SER A 221 -6.65 3.40 -32.08
CA SER A 221 -6.19 2.28 -32.90
C SER A 221 -6.04 1.02 -32.05
N ILE A 222 -7.01 0.12 -32.13
CA ILE A 222 -7.12 -1.10 -31.32
C ILE A 222 -6.23 -2.21 -31.90
N THR A 223 -4.93 -1.94 -32.00
CA THR A 223 -3.94 -2.74 -32.76
C THR A 223 -2.76 -3.22 -31.91
N GLU A 224 -2.60 -2.69 -30.69
CA GLU A 224 -1.59 -3.12 -29.75
C GLU A 224 -1.72 -4.61 -29.41
N THR A 225 -0.57 -5.19 -29.08
CA THR A 225 -0.50 -6.60 -28.68
C THR A 225 -1.23 -6.88 -27.35
N ALA A 226 -1.43 -5.85 -26.51
CA ALA A 226 -2.21 -5.91 -25.29
C ALA A 226 -3.68 -6.33 -25.51
N TRP A 227 -4.26 -6.06 -26.68
CA TRP A 227 -5.63 -6.43 -27.01
C TRP A 227 -5.84 -7.94 -27.25
N GLY A 228 -4.76 -8.73 -27.27
CA GLY A 228 -4.81 -10.16 -27.57
C GLY A 228 -4.90 -10.47 -29.06
N LYS A 229 -5.22 -11.72 -29.38
CA LYS A 229 -5.28 -12.24 -30.76
C LYS A 229 -6.73 -12.34 -31.20
N GLY A 230 -7.35 -11.23 -31.60
CA GLY A 230 -8.73 -11.20 -32.14
C GLY A 230 -9.78 -10.64 -31.18
N PRO A 231 -10.98 -10.31 -31.69
CA PRO A 231 -12.06 -9.72 -30.91
C PRO A 231 -12.71 -10.73 -29.95
N MET A 232 -13.23 -10.25 -28.82
CA MET A 232 -14.05 -11.06 -27.90
C MET A 232 -15.42 -11.37 -28.48
N GLU A 233 -15.95 -10.45 -29.29
CA GLU A 233 -17.20 -10.58 -30.03
C GLU A 233 -17.09 -9.73 -31.30
N ASP A 234 -17.73 -10.18 -32.39
CA ASP A 234 -17.76 -9.46 -33.66
C ASP A 234 -19.11 -9.58 -34.40
N ASN A 235 -19.32 -8.72 -35.39
CA ASN A 235 -20.55 -8.70 -36.20
C ASN A 235 -20.71 -9.89 -37.16
N MET A 236 -19.68 -10.69 -37.42
CA MET A 236 -19.83 -11.93 -38.19
C MET A 236 -20.56 -12.99 -37.34
N LEU A 237 -20.40 -12.90 -36.02
CA LEU A 237 -21.04 -13.75 -35.01
C LEU A 237 -22.39 -13.17 -34.53
N SER A 238 -22.56 -11.85 -34.57
CA SER A 238 -23.65 -11.09 -33.90
C SER A 238 -24.77 -10.49 -34.80
N ALA A 239 -24.90 -10.93 -36.07
CA ALA A 239 -25.91 -10.53 -37.08
C ALA A 239 -25.56 -9.32 -37.98
N PRO A 240 -26.13 -9.22 -39.21
CA PRO A 240 -25.82 -8.15 -40.16
C PRO A 240 -26.29 -6.78 -39.69
N LEU A 241 -25.46 -5.76 -39.90
CA LEU A 241 -25.79 -4.36 -39.61
C LEU A 241 -27.03 -3.89 -40.37
N SER A 242 -27.92 -3.20 -39.66
CA SER A 242 -29.06 -2.51 -40.26
C SER A 242 -28.61 -1.44 -41.25
N LEU A 243 -29.39 -1.24 -42.33
CA LEU A 243 -29.16 -0.16 -43.29
C LEU A 243 -29.22 1.24 -42.65
N ASN A 244 -29.91 1.36 -41.51
CA ASN A 244 -30.03 2.62 -40.76
C ASN A 244 -28.81 2.88 -39.85
N ALA A 245 -27.95 1.88 -39.62
CA ALA A 245 -26.73 1.98 -38.81
C ALA A 245 -25.55 2.64 -39.55
N SER A 246 -25.80 3.47 -40.56
CA SER A 246 -24.76 4.02 -41.46
C SER A 246 -23.77 4.98 -40.79
N ASN A 247 -24.23 5.69 -39.76
CA ASN A 247 -23.46 6.72 -39.06
C ASN A 247 -23.26 6.42 -37.57
N GLY A 248 -23.46 5.19 -37.12
CA GLY A 248 -23.33 4.84 -35.69
C GLY A 248 -23.37 3.35 -35.48
N TYR A 249 -22.19 2.74 -35.35
CA TYR A 249 -22.10 1.29 -35.21
C TYR A 249 -20.89 0.80 -34.41
N ILE A 250 -21.01 -0.42 -33.89
CA ILE A 250 -19.98 -1.20 -33.21
C ILE A 250 -19.69 -2.43 -34.08
N ASN A 251 -18.42 -2.72 -34.31
CA ASN A 251 -17.94 -3.87 -35.09
C ASN A 251 -17.46 -5.02 -34.22
N SER A 252 -16.74 -4.68 -33.15
CA SER A 252 -16.15 -5.65 -32.24
C SER A 252 -15.74 -5.01 -30.93
N ILE A 253 -15.67 -5.82 -29.88
CA ILE A 253 -15.11 -5.42 -28.59
C ILE A 253 -13.86 -6.24 -28.28
N LYS A 254 -12.83 -5.54 -27.80
CA LYS A 254 -11.65 -6.11 -27.16
C LYS A 254 -11.55 -5.52 -25.75
N ILE A 255 -11.09 -6.32 -24.80
CA ILE A 255 -10.82 -5.84 -23.44
C ILE A 255 -9.37 -6.16 -23.12
N SER A 256 -8.63 -5.17 -22.62
CA SER A 256 -7.27 -5.36 -22.11
C SER A 256 -7.26 -4.99 -20.63
N PRO A 257 -6.98 -5.93 -19.72
CA PRO A 257 -6.87 -5.59 -18.31
C PRO A 257 -5.55 -4.88 -17.98
N THR A 258 -5.57 -4.11 -16.91
CA THR A 258 -4.38 -3.72 -16.14
C THR A 258 -4.54 -4.18 -14.69
N GLU A 259 -3.59 -3.81 -13.81
CA GLU A 259 -3.62 -4.16 -12.40
C GLU A 259 -4.91 -3.66 -11.71
N LYS A 260 -5.34 -2.43 -12.03
CA LYS A 260 -6.49 -1.77 -11.39
C LYS A 260 -7.61 -1.38 -12.36
N ASN A 261 -7.33 -1.36 -13.66
CA ASN A 261 -8.26 -0.89 -14.67
C ASN A 261 -8.61 -2.00 -15.66
N LEU A 262 -9.65 -1.76 -16.43
CA LEU A 262 -9.97 -2.44 -17.67
C LEU A 262 -9.97 -1.39 -18.77
N VAL A 263 -9.35 -1.70 -19.91
CA VAL A 263 -9.45 -0.87 -21.11
C VAL A 263 -10.36 -1.56 -22.11
N PHE A 264 -11.39 -0.85 -22.55
CA PHE A 264 -12.34 -1.31 -23.56
C PHE A 264 -11.94 -0.72 -24.91
N GLY A 265 -11.61 -1.59 -25.86
CA GLY A 265 -11.40 -1.25 -27.26
C GLY A 265 -12.67 -1.57 -28.04
N ILE A 266 -13.37 -0.54 -28.48
CA ILE A 266 -14.65 -0.63 -29.18
C ILE A 266 -14.40 -0.21 -30.63
N ALA A 267 -14.19 -1.19 -31.51
CA ALA A 267 -14.02 -0.90 -32.93
C ALA A 267 -15.38 -0.51 -33.50
N GLY A 268 -15.44 0.58 -34.27
CA GLY A 268 -16.69 1.10 -34.79
C GLY A 268 -16.64 2.58 -35.10
N LYS A 269 -17.81 3.15 -35.38
CA LYS A 269 -17.97 4.54 -35.78
C LYS A 269 -19.10 5.20 -34.99
N LEU A 270 -18.92 6.43 -34.55
CA LEU A 270 -19.96 7.24 -33.95
C LEU A 270 -20.06 8.59 -34.66
N GLY A 271 -21.12 8.77 -35.45
CA GLY A 271 -21.46 10.05 -36.08
C GLY A 271 -22.16 10.99 -35.11
N ASN A 272 -22.33 12.24 -35.54
CA ASN A 272 -22.82 13.36 -34.75
C ASN A 272 -24.09 13.06 -33.94
N ASN A 273 -24.14 13.59 -32.71
CA ASN A 273 -25.26 13.48 -31.77
C ASN A 273 -25.76 12.05 -31.53
N LYS A 274 -24.84 11.08 -31.41
CA LYS A 274 -25.14 9.67 -31.12
C LYS A 274 -24.48 9.20 -29.84
N SER A 275 -24.92 8.03 -29.37
CA SER A 275 -24.31 7.37 -28.22
C SER A 275 -24.16 5.87 -28.45
N MET A 276 -23.05 5.31 -27.98
CA MET A 276 -22.85 3.88 -27.78
C MET A 276 -23.08 3.57 -26.31
N LEU A 277 -23.83 2.51 -26.02
CA LEU A 277 -24.11 2.05 -24.66
C LEU A 277 -23.59 0.63 -24.52
N LEU A 278 -22.67 0.41 -23.59
CA LEU A 278 -22.12 -0.88 -23.20
C LEU A 278 -22.56 -1.19 -21.77
N PHE A 279 -23.58 -2.04 -21.63
CA PHE A 279 -24.06 -2.52 -20.34
C PHE A 279 -23.14 -3.61 -19.81
N LEU A 280 -22.85 -3.55 -18.51
CA LEU A 280 -21.94 -4.45 -17.81
C LEU A 280 -22.66 -5.07 -16.61
N ASP A 281 -22.61 -6.40 -16.53
CA ASP A 281 -22.95 -7.19 -15.35
C ASP A 281 -21.61 -7.61 -14.72
N THR A 282 -21.27 -6.97 -13.60
CA THR A 282 -19.94 -7.03 -12.97
C THR A 282 -19.99 -7.57 -11.55
N LYS A 283 -21.20 -7.82 -11.02
CA LYS A 283 -21.43 -8.29 -9.65
C LYS A 283 -22.34 -9.53 -9.64
N PRO A 284 -22.05 -10.54 -8.80
CA PRO A 284 -22.99 -11.62 -8.55
C PRO A 284 -24.32 -11.08 -7.99
N GLY A 285 -25.42 -11.31 -8.72
CA GLY A 285 -26.77 -10.90 -8.30
C GLY A 285 -27.09 -9.43 -8.60
N GLY A 286 -26.75 -8.95 -9.79
CA GLY A 286 -27.07 -7.61 -10.27
C GLY A 286 -28.56 -7.22 -10.19
N PHE A 287 -28.88 -6.03 -10.67
CA PHE A 287 -30.24 -5.48 -10.52
C PHE A 287 -31.25 -6.16 -11.45
N ASN A 288 -32.08 -7.04 -10.89
CA ASN A 288 -33.23 -7.63 -11.57
C ASN A 288 -34.44 -6.69 -11.52
N LEU A 289 -34.34 -5.53 -12.16
CA LEU A 289 -35.40 -4.52 -12.20
C LEU A 289 -35.93 -4.33 -13.62
N SER A 290 -37.24 -4.10 -13.72
CA SER A 290 -37.89 -3.80 -14.99
C SER A 290 -37.54 -2.41 -15.52
N ASN A 291 -37.08 -1.46 -14.70
CA ASN A 291 -36.76 -0.07 -15.10
C ASN A 291 -35.65 0.47 -14.16
N TYR A 292 -34.50 0.91 -14.69
CA TYR A 292 -33.52 1.66 -13.90
C TYR A 292 -34.01 3.11 -13.79
N GLY A 293 -33.48 4.00 -12.94
CA GLY A 293 -33.92 5.40 -13.03
C GLY A 293 -33.12 6.20 -14.05
N ASP A 294 -33.73 7.30 -14.49
CA ASP A 294 -33.13 8.21 -15.46
C ASP A 294 -31.80 8.80 -14.95
N GLU A 295 -30.89 9.09 -15.88
CA GLU A 295 -29.74 9.95 -15.58
C GLU A 295 -30.21 11.39 -15.40
N GLY A 296 -29.60 12.12 -14.46
CA GLY A 296 -30.03 13.44 -14.00
C GLY A 296 -29.85 14.61 -14.99
N ASN A 297 -29.96 14.39 -16.31
CA ASN A 297 -29.74 15.37 -17.39
C ASN A 297 -28.40 16.11 -17.27
N SER A 298 -27.36 15.41 -16.82
CA SER A 298 -26.02 15.99 -16.65
C SER A 298 -25.33 16.16 -18.01
N ILE A 299 -24.59 17.25 -18.22
CA ILE A 299 -23.88 17.50 -19.49
C ILE A 299 -22.49 16.81 -19.46
N PRO A 300 -22.07 16.10 -20.52
CA PRO A 300 -22.76 15.87 -21.79
C PRO A 300 -23.91 14.85 -21.63
N SER A 301 -25.05 15.14 -22.24
CA SER A 301 -26.21 14.24 -22.20
C SER A 301 -25.91 12.95 -22.94
N VAL A 302 -26.26 11.81 -22.35
CA VAL A 302 -26.16 10.50 -23.02
C VAL A 302 -27.43 10.28 -23.81
N LYS A 303 -27.31 10.46 -25.12
CA LYS A 303 -28.43 10.53 -26.05
C LYS A 303 -29.22 9.23 -26.09
N GLY A 304 -30.52 9.31 -25.89
CA GLY A 304 -31.43 8.17 -25.90
C GLY A 304 -31.48 7.33 -24.62
N PHE A 305 -30.54 7.50 -23.68
CA PHE A 305 -30.44 6.63 -22.50
C PHE A 305 -31.72 6.63 -21.65
N ASN A 306 -32.26 7.80 -21.30
CA ASN A 306 -33.47 7.90 -20.47
C ASN A 306 -34.72 7.33 -21.18
N TYR A 307 -34.82 7.47 -22.50
CA TYR A 307 -35.94 6.89 -23.26
C TYR A 307 -35.86 5.37 -23.32
N PHE A 308 -34.66 4.83 -23.56
CA PHE A 308 -34.39 3.40 -23.51
C PHE A 308 -34.69 2.83 -22.12
N ASN A 309 -34.22 3.52 -21.09
CA ASN A 309 -34.30 3.10 -19.70
C ASN A 309 -35.75 2.94 -19.19
N ASN A 310 -36.66 3.85 -19.56
CA ASN A 310 -38.06 3.88 -19.11
C ASN A 310 -38.96 2.74 -19.64
N ASN A 311 -38.37 1.64 -20.08
CA ASN A 311 -39.04 0.52 -20.69
C ASN A 311 -39.08 -0.69 -19.74
N PRO A 312 -40.27 -1.20 -19.35
CA PRO A 312 -40.38 -2.36 -18.48
C PRO A 312 -39.89 -3.64 -19.18
N SER A 313 -38.81 -4.25 -18.67
CA SER A 313 -38.24 -5.57 -19.09
C SER A 313 -37.12 -5.52 -20.13
N ILE A 314 -36.16 -4.60 -19.95
CA ILE A 314 -35.00 -4.49 -20.84
C ILE A 314 -34.07 -5.71 -20.76
N PHE A 315 -33.93 -6.35 -19.59
CA PHE A 315 -33.03 -7.50 -19.41
C PHE A 315 -33.70 -8.60 -18.57
N ASP A 316 -33.29 -9.86 -18.74
CA ASP A 316 -33.79 -11.01 -17.97
C ASP A 316 -32.92 -11.32 -16.73
N SER A 317 -33.25 -12.41 -16.05
CA SER A 317 -32.45 -12.95 -14.95
C SER A 317 -31.03 -13.41 -15.36
N TYR A 318 -30.77 -13.64 -16.65
CA TYR A 318 -29.47 -14.14 -17.15
C TYR A 318 -28.44 -13.01 -17.31
N PHE A 319 -28.90 -11.77 -17.56
CA PHE A 319 -28.06 -10.57 -17.62
C PHE A 319 -28.61 -9.46 -16.72
N GLN A 320 -27.90 -9.18 -15.62
CA GLN A 320 -28.36 -8.19 -14.65
C GLN A 320 -27.39 -7.01 -14.65
N ALA A 321 -27.61 -6.05 -15.56
CA ALA A 321 -26.70 -4.92 -15.73
C ALA A 321 -26.59 -4.10 -14.43
N ASP A 322 -25.34 -3.84 -14.02
CA ASP A 322 -25.00 -2.99 -12.88
C ASP A 322 -24.56 -1.59 -13.33
N TYR A 323 -23.86 -1.54 -14.48
CA TYR A 323 -23.26 -0.32 -15.02
C TYR A 323 -23.50 -0.22 -16.52
N CYS A 324 -23.44 1.01 -17.04
CA CYS A 324 -23.42 1.27 -18.48
C CYS A 324 -22.24 2.20 -18.80
N LEU A 325 -21.25 1.69 -19.54
CA LEU A 325 -20.20 2.50 -20.14
C LEU A 325 -20.76 3.14 -21.40
N THR A 326 -20.73 4.46 -21.47
CA THR A 326 -21.32 5.21 -22.57
C THR A 326 -20.27 6.01 -23.30
N ILE A 327 -20.34 6.01 -24.64
CA ILE A 327 -19.56 6.92 -25.48
C ILE A 327 -20.55 7.80 -26.23
N SER A 328 -20.52 9.10 -25.98
CA SER A 328 -21.37 10.07 -26.69
C SER A 328 -20.51 11.03 -27.51
N THR A 329 -21.11 11.68 -28.51
CA THR A 329 -20.47 12.75 -29.27
C THR A 329 -21.34 14.00 -29.25
N ASP A 330 -20.70 15.16 -29.35
CA ASP A 330 -21.39 16.43 -29.53
C ASP A 330 -22.09 16.55 -30.90
N ASP A 331 -22.86 17.63 -31.06
CA ASP A 331 -23.58 17.95 -32.30
C ASP A 331 -22.64 18.08 -33.52
N GLY A 332 -21.40 18.49 -33.27
CA GLY A 332 -20.36 18.67 -34.27
C GLY A 332 -19.71 17.38 -34.74
N GLY A 333 -19.78 16.28 -33.96
CA GLY A 333 -19.05 15.04 -34.24
C GLY A 333 -17.55 15.15 -33.97
N THR A 334 -17.12 16.16 -33.21
CA THR A 334 -15.71 16.50 -33.01
C THR A 334 -15.24 16.16 -31.61
N ASN A 335 -16.11 16.26 -30.62
CA ASN A 335 -15.80 15.92 -29.22
C ASN A 335 -16.59 14.69 -28.80
N TYR A 336 -15.86 13.75 -28.19
CA TYR A 336 -16.39 12.50 -27.68
C TYR A 336 -16.22 12.45 -26.17
N PHE A 337 -17.18 11.82 -25.50
CA PHE A 337 -17.24 11.76 -24.05
C PHE A 337 -17.47 10.32 -23.62
N ALA A 338 -16.63 9.85 -22.71
CA ALA A 338 -16.81 8.57 -22.05
C ALA A 338 -17.37 8.82 -20.65
N ASP A 339 -18.49 8.18 -20.33
CA ASP A 339 -19.12 8.23 -19.02
C ASP A 339 -19.43 6.82 -18.52
N ILE A 340 -19.44 6.63 -17.20
CA ILE A 340 -19.95 5.43 -16.56
C ILE A 340 -21.24 5.79 -15.82
N ILE A 341 -22.32 5.06 -16.10
CA ILE A 341 -23.60 5.20 -15.41
C ILE A 341 -23.74 4.01 -14.47
N GLU A 342 -23.83 4.27 -13.17
CA GLU A 342 -24.22 3.27 -12.17
C GLU A 342 -25.75 3.18 -12.15
N LEU A 343 -26.26 2.01 -12.49
CA LEU A 343 -27.69 1.73 -12.59
C LEU A 343 -28.28 1.51 -11.19
N LYS A 344 -29.34 2.25 -10.83
CA LYS A 344 -29.97 2.20 -9.50
C LYS A 344 -31.49 2.32 -9.58
N THR A 345 -32.16 1.98 -8.48
CA THR A 345 -33.57 2.33 -8.27
C THR A 345 -33.72 3.83 -8.00
N GLY A 346 -34.62 4.50 -8.72
CA GLY A 346 -34.60 5.97 -8.80
C GLY A 346 -33.37 6.42 -9.61
N ASN A 347 -33.03 7.72 -9.59
CA ASN A 347 -32.09 8.29 -10.56
C ASN A 347 -30.74 7.56 -10.62
N SER A 348 -30.35 7.11 -11.82
CA SER A 348 -29.03 6.54 -12.08
C SER A 348 -27.94 7.62 -11.92
N THR A 349 -26.75 7.19 -11.49
CA THR A 349 -25.64 8.12 -11.22
C THR A 349 -24.64 8.07 -12.37
N LYS A 350 -24.46 9.18 -13.08
CA LYS A 350 -23.44 9.31 -14.14
C LYS A 350 -22.16 9.91 -13.60
N LEU A 351 -21.02 9.34 -13.98
CA LEU A 351 -19.70 9.87 -13.74
C LEU A 351 -18.94 10.00 -15.06
N ASN A 352 -18.42 11.20 -15.34
CA ASN A 352 -17.56 11.40 -16.49
C ASN A 352 -16.20 10.73 -16.26
N LEU A 353 -15.78 9.89 -17.20
CA LEU A 353 -14.47 9.26 -17.21
C LEU A 353 -13.46 10.22 -17.87
N GLY A 354 -13.81 10.73 -19.06
CA GLY A 354 -13.01 11.71 -19.77
C GLY A 354 -13.60 12.09 -21.12
N ASN A 355 -12.88 12.94 -21.85
CA ASN A 355 -13.23 13.41 -23.18
C ASN A 355 -12.04 13.26 -24.14
N ALA A 356 -12.31 13.20 -25.43
CA ALA A 356 -11.29 13.13 -26.46
C ALA A 356 -11.83 13.67 -27.80
N SER A 357 -10.91 14.00 -28.70
CA SER A 357 -11.23 14.24 -30.11
C SER A 357 -10.33 13.39 -31.00
N THR A 358 -10.72 13.16 -32.24
CA THR A 358 -9.95 12.33 -33.17
C THR A 358 -8.52 12.85 -33.32
N GLY A 359 -7.52 12.01 -33.01
CA GLY A 359 -6.09 12.37 -33.04
C GLY A 359 -5.59 13.17 -31.83
N PHE A 360 -6.45 13.52 -30.87
CA PHE A 360 -6.10 14.20 -29.62
C PHE A 360 -6.72 13.45 -28.43
N PRO A 361 -6.07 12.36 -27.99
CA PRO A 361 -6.56 11.54 -26.89
C PRO A 361 -6.36 12.22 -25.53
N SER A 362 -7.11 11.76 -24.53
CA SER A 362 -6.87 12.07 -23.12
C SER A 362 -6.16 10.93 -22.40
N SER A 363 -5.95 11.06 -21.08
CA SER A 363 -5.32 10.01 -20.27
C SER A 363 -6.16 8.74 -20.10
N VAL A 364 -7.45 8.78 -20.47
CA VAL A 364 -8.41 7.68 -20.28
C VAL A 364 -9.16 7.30 -21.55
N MET A 365 -9.10 8.12 -22.60
CA MET A 365 -9.90 7.94 -23.80
C MET A 365 -9.10 8.24 -25.07
N GLY A 366 -9.14 7.30 -26.02
CA GLY A 366 -8.61 7.45 -27.38
C GLY A 366 -9.74 7.34 -28.41
N VAL A 367 -9.67 8.14 -29.48
CA VAL A 367 -10.70 8.15 -30.53
C VAL A 367 -10.07 8.22 -31.91
N ASN A 368 -10.53 7.33 -32.77
CA ASN A 368 -10.33 7.39 -34.20
C ASN A 368 -11.65 7.01 -34.88
N ASN A 369 -12.42 8.03 -35.30
CA ASN A 369 -13.73 7.82 -35.92
C ASN A 369 -13.65 7.48 -37.43
N GLY A 370 -12.45 7.15 -37.92
CA GLY A 370 -12.17 6.85 -39.33
C GLY A 370 -12.55 5.42 -39.76
N ASN A 371 -13.27 4.67 -38.93
CA ASN A 371 -13.63 3.29 -39.21
C ASN A 371 -14.35 3.15 -40.56
N SER A 372 -13.83 2.25 -41.39
CA SER A 372 -14.21 2.10 -42.80
C SER A 372 -15.43 1.20 -43.04
N GLY A 373 -16.01 0.64 -41.98
CA GLY A 373 -17.16 -0.26 -42.06
C GLY A 373 -16.94 -1.54 -41.26
N ILE A 374 -17.82 -2.50 -41.49
CA ILE A 374 -18.08 -3.63 -40.57
C ILE A 374 -16.93 -4.63 -40.45
N GLY A 375 -15.99 -4.61 -41.40
CA GLY A 375 -14.80 -5.45 -41.40
C GLY A 375 -13.56 -4.79 -40.79
N ASP A 376 -13.68 -3.56 -40.30
CA ASP A 376 -12.59 -2.82 -39.68
C ASP A 376 -12.64 -3.00 -38.15
N TYR A 377 -11.78 -3.86 -37.64
CA TYR A 377 -11.66 -4.19 -36.20
C TYR A 377 -10.54 -3.43 -35.47
N ASN A 378 -9.93 -2.46 -36.15
CA ASN A 378 -8.69 -1.83 -35.71
C ASN A 378 -8.89 -0.37 -35.32
N ILE A 379 -10.00 0.25 -35.71
CA ILE A 379 -10.23 1.68 -35.54
C ILE A 379 -11.53 1.90 -34.76
N GLY A 380 -11.50 2.76 -33.75
CA GLY A 380 -12.70 3.16 -33.02
C GLY A 380 -12.36 3.92 -31.74
N PHE A 381 -12.77 3.36 -30.61
CA PHE A 381 -12.71 4.01 -29.31
C PHE A 381 -11.95 3.15 -28.31
N GLU A 382 -11.17 3.80 -27.45
CA GLU A 382 -10.46 3.15 -26.36
C GLU A 382 -10.84 3.88 -25.08
N VAL A 383 -11.32 3.16 -24.07
CA VAL A 383 -11.74 3.76 -22.80
C VAL A 383 -11.23 2.96 -21.62
N GLU A 384 -10.50 3.61 -20.73
CA GLU A 384 -10.05 3.03 -19.45
C GLU A 384 -11.07 3.26 -18.34
N VAL A 385 -11.35 2.19 -17.58
CA VAL A 385 -12.27 2.21 -16.44
C VAL A 385 -11.62 1.52 -15.25
N LEU A 386 -11.66 2.14 -14.06
CA LEU A 386 -11.23 1.49 -12.83
C LEU A 386 -12.14 0.28 -12.51
N LYS A 387 -11.56 -0.87 -12.17
CA LYS A 387 -12.31 -2.06 -11.74
C LYS A 387 -13.21 -1.76 -10.54
N SER A 388 -12.69 -1.01 -9.57
CA SER A 388 -13.45 -0.59 -8.38
C SER A 388 -14.60 0.35 -8.70
N LEU A 389 -14.52 1.13 -9.79
CA LEU A 389 -15.56 2.07 -10.18
C LEU A 389 -16.80 1.35 -10.71
N ILE A 390 -16.60 0.23 -11.40
CA ILE A 390 -17.68 -0.67 -11.84
C ILE A 390 -17.94 -1.78 -10.82
N GLY A 391 -17.50 -1.63 -9.57
CA GLY A 391 -17.73 -2.59 -8.48
C GLY A 391 -17.20 -4.00 -8.74
N TYR A 392 -16.31 -4.18 -9.73
CA TYR A 392 -15.74 -5.48 -10.06
C TYR A 392 -14.76 -5.92 -8.96
N THR A 393 -14.92 -7.16 -8.50
CA THR A 393 -14.06 -7.76 -7.47
C THR A 393 -13.50 -9.09 -7.93
N VAL A 394 -14.37 -10.02 -8.34
CA VAL A 394 -14.06 -11.36 -8.82
C VAL A 394 -15.17 -11.84 -9.77
N GLY A 395 -14.90 -12.91 -10.52
CA GLY A 395 -15.87 -13.56 -11.40
C GLY A 395 -15.81 -13.06 -12.83
N ASP A 396 -16.63 -13.66 -13.68
CA ASP A 396 -16.74 -13.26 -15.08
C ASP A 396 -17.49 -11.95 -15.19
N ILE A 397 -17.15 -11.12 -16.20
CA ILE A 397 -17.97 -9.97 -16.58
C ILE A 397 -18.82 -10.39 -17.77
N LYS A 398 -20.11 -10.09 -17.71
CA LYS A 398 -20.96 -10.17 -18.90
C LYS A 398 -21.17 -8.77 -19.45
N PHE A 399 -21.24 -8.65 -20.76
CA PHE A 399 -21.57 -7.38 -21.38
C PHE A 399 -22.49 -7.51 -22.57
N PHE A 400 -23.13 -6.39 -22.88
CA PHE A 400 -24.01 -6.22 -24.02
C PHE A 400 -23.86 -4.77 -24.53
N ALA A 401 -23.73 -4.60 -25.85
CA ALA A 401 -23.52 -3.29 -26.46
C ALA A 401 -24.53 -2.96 -27.56
N LEU A 402 -24.95 -1.68 -27.60
CA LEU A 402 -25.85 -1.13 -28.61
C LEU A 402 -25.43 0.28 -29.02
N THR A 403 -25.95 0.74 -30.16
CA THR A 403 -25.84 2.15 -30.60
C THR A 403 -27.21 2.80 -30.70
N MET A 404 -27.26 4.07 -30.34
CA MET A 404 -28.46 4.91 -30.36
C MET A 404 -28.32 6.00 -31.42
N GLN A 405 -29.35 6.13 -32.27
CA GLN A 405 -29.29 6.94 -33.48
C GLN A 405 -29.74 8.40 -33.29
N ASP A 406 -30.66 8.72 -32.38
CA ASP A 406 -31.19 10.07 -32.11
C ASP A 406 -31.88 10.15 -30.72
N ASP A 407 -31.98 11.35 -30.15
CA ASP A 407 -32.47 11.69 -28.80
C ASP A 407 -33.84 12.40 -28.82
N SER A 408 -34.49 12.44 -29.97
CA SER A 408 -35.83 12.99 -30.07
C SER A 408 -36.86 11.96 -29.57
N ALA A 409 -37.82 12.42 -28.75
CA ALA A 409 -38.94 11.60 -28.28
C ALA A 409 -39.79 10.99 -29.42
N LEU A 410 -39.59 11.45 -30.66
CA LEU A 410 -40.28 10.99 -31.86
C LEU A 410 -39.46 9.97 -32.69
N ASN A 411 -38.14 9.82 -32.44
CA ASN A 411 -37.25 9.03 -33.30
C ASN A 411 -35.99 8.48 -32.59
N TYR A 412 -36.09 8.00 -31.35
CA TYR A 412 -34.98 7.26 -30.73
C TYR A 412 -34.93 5.83 -31.28
N ASN A 413 -34.17 5.61 -32.35
CA ASN A 413 -34.01 4.26 -32.89
C ASN A 413 -32.79 3.58 -32.27
N VAL A 414 -33.01 2.42 -31.66
CA VAL A 414 -31.93 1.46 -31.40
C VAL A 414 -31.62 0.79 -32.73
N THR A 415 -30.52 1.22 -33.35
CA THR A 415 -30.05 0.61 -34.59
C THR A 415 -29.57 -0.80 -34.32
N ASN A 416 -29.87 -1.72 -35.22
CA ASN A 416 -29.30 -3.07 -35.16
C ASN A 416 -27.81 -3.02 -35.54
N SER A 417 -26.99 -2.55 -34.60
CA SER A 417 -25.54 -2.47 -34.63
C SER A 417 -24.96 -3.21 -33.42
N PHE A 418 -25.53 -4.37 -33.20
CA PHE A 418 -25.63 -4.99 -31.91
C PHE A 418 -24.50 -6.01 -31.74
N LEU A 419 -23.96 -6.14 -30.54
CA LEU A 419 -23.21 -7.34 -30.14
C LEU A 419 -24.16 -8.24 -29.36
N SER A 420 -24.73 -9.24 -30.08
CA SER A 420 -25.70 -10.28 -29.68
C SER A 420 -27.27 -10.11 -29.73
N PRO A 421 -27.98 -9.96 -30.89
CA PRO A 421 -29.43 -10.21 -30.89
C PRO A 421 -29.97 -11.02 -32.08
N GLU A 422 -31.25 -11.38 -31.97
CA GLU A 422 -32.14 -12.06 -32.91
C GLU A 422 -31.57 -12.34 -34.33
N LEU A 423 -31.10 -13.58 -34.53
CA LEU A 423 -30.54 -14.13 -35.79
C LEU A 423 -31.37 -13.86 -37.06
N SER A 424 -32.67 -13.61 -36.91
CA SER A 424 -33.63 -13.58 -38.01
C SER A 424 -33.95 -12.19 -38.54
N SER A 425 -33.37 -11.12 -37.99
CA SER A 425 -33.74 -9.75 -38.36
C SER A 425 -32.54 -8.83 -38.55
N SER A 426 -32.46 -8.19 -39.71
CA SER A 426 -31.60 -7.02 -39.96
C SER A 426 -32.35 -5.70 -39.74
N LEU A 427 -33.56 -5.75 -39.17
CA LEU A 427 -34.38 -4.57 -38.89
C LEU A 427 -33.93 -3.92 -37.59
N ASP A 428 -34.06 -2.60 -37.52
CA ASP A 428 -33.93 -1.88 -36.26
C ASP A 428 -35.01 -2.31 -35.27
N TYR A 429 -34.69 -2.19 -33.99
CA TYR A 429 -35.66 -2.42 -32.92
C TYR A 429 -36.66 -1.26 -32.77
N GLY A 430 -36.45 -0.17 -33.51
CA GLY A 430 -37.33 1.01 -33.55
C GLY A 430 -37.27 1.83 -32.27
N SER A 431 -38.30 2.67 -32.09
CA SER A 431 -38.48 3.59 -30.96
C SER A 431 -39.55 3.13 -29.96
N GLY A 432 -39.87 1.84 -29.97
CA GLY A 432 -40.81 1.23 -29.03
C GLY A 432 -40.11 0.63 -27.81
N ALA A 433 -40.90 0.27 -26.80
CA ALA A 433 -40.46 -0.62 -25.74
C ALA A 433 -39.99 -1.97 -26.33
N ILE A 434 -38.69 -2.25 -26.26
CA ILE A 434 -38.08 -3.53 -26.66
C ILE A 434 -37.98 -4.41 -25.42
N ASP A 435 -38.70 -5.52 -25.43
CA ASP A 435 -38.48 -6.62 -24.48
C ASP A 435 -37.44 -7.54 -25.11
N TYR A 436 -36.19 -7.39 -24.66
CA TYR A 436 -35.09 -8.17 -25.19
C TYR A 436 -35.25 -9.65 -24.86
N ASN A 437 -36.03 -10.04 -23.85
CA ASN A 437 -36.28 -11.43 -23.51
C ASN A 437 -37.05 -12.18 -24.60
N ILE A 438 -37.80 -11.46 -25.44
CA ILE A 438 -38.51 -11.99 -26.62
C ILE A 438 -37.58 -12.01 -27.85
N LYS A 439 -36.43 -11.32 -27.78
CA LYS A 439 -35.43 -11.16 -28.85
C LYS A 439 -34.21 -12.06 -28.68
N ASP A 440 -34.24 -12.97 -27.70
CA ASP A 440 -33.22 -13.99 -27.41
C ASP A 440 -31.77 -13.41 -27.38
N PRO A 441 -31.47 -12.42 -26.51
CA PRO A 441 -30.18 -11.76 -26.46
C PRO A 441 -29.19 -12.67 -25.74
N ASN A 442 -27.93 -12.60 -26.13
CA ASN A 442 -26.93 -13.52 -25.62
C ASN A 442 -25.71 -12.74 -25.12
N PRO A 443 -25.72 -12.25 -23.87
CA PRO A 443 -24.62 -11.42 -23.38
C PRO A 443 -23.29 -12.18 -23.50
N VAL A 444 -22.26 -11.44 -23.89
CA VAL A 444 -20.92 -12.00 -24.06
C VAL A 444 -20.30 -12.17 -22.68
N VAL A 445 -19.88 -13.39 -22.36
CA VAL A 445 -19.23 -13.71 -21.07
C VAL A 445 -17.72 -13.65 -21.24
N VAL A 446 -17.06 -12.82 -20.45
CA VAL A 446 -15.60 -12.68 -20.40
C VAL A 446 -15.08 -13.24 -19.10
N SER A 447 -14.14 -14.18 -19.23
CA SER A 447 -13.54 -14.90 -18.11
C SER A 447 -12.90 -13.95 -17.10
N ALA A 448 -13.04 -14.21 -15.81
CA ALA A 448 -12.27 -13.57 -14.76
C ALA A 448 -10.75 -13.60 -15.06
N ASP A 449 -10.26 -14.69 -15.66
CA ASP A 449 -8.86 -14.88 -16.03
C ASP A 449 -8.43 -13.96 -17.19
N ALA A 450 -9.36 -13.56 -18.07
CA ALA A 450 -9.12 -12.56 -19.11
C ALA A 450 -9.01 -11.14 -18.54
N LEU A 451 -9.43 -10.93 -17.29
CA LEU A 451 -9.39 -9.64 -16.60
C LEU A 451 -8.11 -9.49 -15.76
N VAL A 452 -7.15 -10.42 -15.90
CA VAL A 452 -5.80 -10.36 -15.34
C VAL A 452 -4.79 -10.26 -16.49
N PRO A 453 -3.83 -9.31 -16.46
CA PRO A 453 -2.88 -9.16 -17.55
C PRO A 453 -1.90 -10.35 -17.64
N CYS A 454 -1.47 -10.67 -18.86
CA CYS A 454 -0.34 -11.57 -19.08
C CYS A 454 0.97 -10.88 -18.69
N TYR A 455 1.75 -11.52 -17.84
CA TYR A 455 3.07 -11.06 -17.45
C TYR A 455 4.14 -12.09 -17.76
N GLU A 456 5.35 -11.59 -18.04
CA GLU A 456 6.57 -12.35 -17.81
C GLU A 456 7.34 -11.72 -16.65
N GLN A 457 8.04 -12.54 -15.89
CA GLN A 457 8.77 -12.10 -14.69
C GLN A 457 10.18 -12.67 -14.67
N ALA A 458 11.12 -11.86 -14.19
CA ALA A 458 12.45 -12.30 -13.79
C ALA A 458 12.74 -11.86 -12.36
N THR A 459 13.54 -12.66 -11.68
CA THR A 459 13.94 -12.41 -10.29
C THR A 459 15.44 -12.56 -10.16
N VAL A 460 16.06 -11.74 -9.31
CA VAL A 460 17.45 -11.90 -8.91
C VAL A 460 17.54 -11.85 -7.39
N LEU A 461 18.24 -12.83 -6.82
CA LEU A 461 18.67 -12.78 -5.42
C LEU A 461 20.02 -12.07 -5.38
N VAL A 462 20.09 -10.94 -4.66
CA VAL A 462 21.36 -10.23 -4.48
C VAL A 462 21.99 -10.70 -3.18
N ASN A 463 23.21 -11.25 -3.29
CA ASN A 463 24.00 -11.67 -2.15
C ASN A 463 24.72 -10.46 -1.55
N LEU A 464 24.03 -9.74 -0.65
CA LEU A 464 24.62 -8.65 0.11
C LEU A 464 25.31 -9.14 1.38
N ASN A 465 26.43 -8.51 1.70
CA ASN A 465 27.13 -8.65 2.97
C ASN A 465 26.58 -7.61 3.97
N GLU A 466 26.19 -8.07 5.15
CA GLU A 466 25.75 -7.17 6.22
C GLU A 466 26.92 -6.30 6.69
N ASN A 467 26.63 -5.03 7.00
CA ASN A 467 27.62 -4.14 7.59
C ASN A 467 27.97 -4.59 9.02
N PRO A 468 29.21 -4.34 9.49
CA PRO A 468 29.53 -4.54 10.91
C PRO A 468 28.60 -3.69 11.79
N THR A 469 28.36 -4.15 13.02
CA THR A 469 27.58 -3.37 14.00
C THR A 469 28.15 -1.96 14.12
N THR A 470 27.29 -0.94 14.10
CA THR A 470 27.72 0.45 14.27
C THR A 470 28.39 0.62 15.62
N ALA A 471 29.64 1.10 15.61
CA ALA A 471 30.42 1.31 16.82
C ALA A 471 29.88 2.50 17.62
N THR A 472 29.79 2.33 18.93
CA THR A 472 29.48 3.40 19.88
C THR A 472 30.41 3.32 21.06
N VAL A 473 30.61 4.43 21.77
CA VAL A 473 31.44 4.53 22.98
C VAL A 473 30.67 5.25 24.09
N GLY A 474 31.20 5.23 25.32
CA GLY A 474 30.69 6.01 26.43
C GLY A 474 30.99 7.52 26.30
N PRO A 475 30.52 8.33 27.26
CA PRO A 475 30.86 9.76 27.30
C PRO A 475 32.35 9.97 27.60
N ASP A 476 32.87 11.13 27.20
CA ASP A 476 34.22 11.57 27.54
C ASP A 476 34.48 11.55 29.06
N GLN A 477 35.71 11.25 29.44
CA GLN A 477 36.08 10.98 30.83
C GLN A 477 37.18 11.91 31.34
N TYR A 478 37.13 12.15 32.64
CA TYR A 478 38.14 12.87 33.39
C TYR A 478 38.50 12.05 34.64
N ASN A 479 39.76 11.66 34.77
CA ASN A 479 40.22 10.71 35.78
C ASN A 479 41.46 11.24 36.52
N CYS A 480 41.34 11.43 37.84
CA CYS A 480 42.45 11.74 38.75
C CYS A 480 43.30 10.50 39.11
N GLN A 481 43.58 9.68 38.11
CA GLN A 481 44.40 8.48 38.18
C GLN A 481 44.76 8.08 36.75
N LEU A 482 45.79 7.27 36.56
CA LEU A 482 46.22 6.81 35.23
C LEU A 482 45.44 5.58 34.73
N ILE A 483 44.19 5.41 35.19
CA ILE A 483 43.27 4.37 34.75
C ILE A 483 41.88 4.96 34.51
N SER A 484 41.25 4.56 33.41
CA SER A 484 39.95 5.07 33.00
C SER A 484 38.82 4.33 33.71
N SER A 485 37.63 4.91 33.67
CA SER A 485 36.40 4.13 33.85
C SER A 485 36.17 3.25 32.61
N ILE A 486 35.11 2.43 32.63
CA ILE A 486 34.72 1.64 31.45
C ILE A 486 34.55 2.56 30.24
N LEU A 487 35.22 2.26 29.12
CA LEU A 487 35.22 3.11 27.92
C LEU A 487 33.88 3.08 27.15
N GLY A 488 33.02 2.09 27.43
CA GLY A 488 31.63 2.06 26.95
C GLY A 488 31.46 1.65 25.48
N GLY A 489 32.40 0.88 24.93
CA GLY A 489 32.25 0.23 23.62
C GLY A 489 31.04 -0.71 23.61
N ASN A 490 30.24 -0.69 22.56
CA ASN A 490 29.13 -1.64 22.42
C ASN A 490 29.61 -3.06 22.07
N THR A 491 28.78 -4.07 22.39
CA THR A 491 29.01 -5.46 22.00
C THR A 491 28.55 -5.69 20.55
N PRO A 492 29.43 -6.08 19.62
CA PRO A 492 29.04 -6.32 18.23
C PRO A 492 28.12 -7.53 18.09
N THR A 493 27.07 -7.40 17.27
CA THR A 493 26.29 -8.54 16.75
C THR A 493 26.87 -9.10 15.46
N ILE A 494 27.50 -8.25 14.64
CA ILE A 494 28.15 -8.59 13.37
C ILE A 494 29.57 -8.03 13.41
N GLY A 495 30.55 -8.93 13.25
CA GLY A 495 31.97 -8.60 13.31
C GLY A 495 32.56 -8.67 14.73
N SER A 496 33.78 -8.16 14.88
CA SER A 496 34.53 -8.10 16.14
C SER A 496 35.01 -6.68 16.40
N GLY A 497 34.94 -6.26 17.66
CA GLY A 497 35.36 -4.94 18.12
C GLY A 497 36.77 -4.96 18.71
N VAL A 498 37.56 -3.92 18.46
CA VAL A 498 38.93 -3.74 18.96
C VAL A 498 39.16 -2.28 19.34
N TRP A 499 39.73 -2.06 20.52
CA TRP A 499 40.22 -0.76 20.98
C TRP A 499 41.60 -0.44 20.42
N SER A 500 41.84 0.81 20.06
CA SER A 500 43.16 1.30 19.71
C SER A 500 43.43 2.70 20.27
N LEU A 501 44.71 3.01 20.45
CA LEU A 501 45.16 4.37 20.73
C LEU A 501 45.15 5.17 19.43
N LYS A 502 44.32 6.21 19.34
CA LYS A 502 44.33 7.15 18.22
C LYS A 502 45.33 8.28 18.44
N SER A 503 45.38 8.84 19.65
CA SER A 503 46.35 9.85 20.05
C SER A 503 46.50 9.91 21.57
N GLY A 504 47.68 10.35 22.03
CA GLY A 504 47.98 10.56 23.45
C GLY A 504 49.50 10.67 23.70
N PRO A 505 49.93 11.23 24.85
CA PRO A 505 51.34 11.46 25.16
C PRO A 505 52.13 10.21 25.59
N GLY A 506 51.47 9.09 25.87
CA GLY A 506 52.10 7.88 26.42
C GLY A 506 51.56 6.58 25.83
N LEU A 507 52.02 5.47 26.42
CA LEU A 507 51.57 4.11 26.12
C LEU A 507 50.24 3.82 26.83
N VAL A 508 49.43 2.96 26.22
CA VAL A 508 48.18 2.46 26.79
C VAL A 508 48.22 0.93 26.92
N ASN A 509 47.67 0.42 28.01
CA ASN A 509 47.30 -0.97 28.19
C ASN A 509 45.79 -1.08 28.39
N PHE A 510 45.10 -1.80 27.51
CA PHE A 510 43.68 -2.07 27.67
C PHE A 510 43.47 -3.32 28.53
N SER A 511 42.54 -3.26 29.48
CA SER A 511 42.19 -4.43 30.31
C SER A 511 41.75 -5.65 29.47
N ASN A 512 41.04 -5.41 28.37
CA ASN A 512 40.82 -6.37 27.30
C ASN A 512 40.52 -5.58 26.01
N VAL A 513 41.49 -5.53 25.11
CA VAL A 513 41.40 -4.76 23.86
C VAL A 513 40.19 -5.13 22.98
N ASN A 514 39.66 -6.35 23.11
CA ASN A 514 38.53 -6.84 22.32
C ASN A 514 37.18 -6.75 23.05
N SER A 515 37.13 -6.14 24.24
CA SER A 515 35.90 -5.97 25.00
C SER A 515 35.42 -4.52 24.98
N GLY A 516 34.14 -4.32 24.66
CA GLY A 516 33.49 -3.00 24.75
C GLY A 516 33.50 -2.43 26.17
N THR A 517 33.54 -3.29 27.19
CA THR A 517 33.62 -2.88 28.61
C THR A 517 35.06 -2.64 29.12
N SER A 518 36.06 -2.59 28.23
CA SER A 518 37.44 -2.38 28.65
C SER A 518 37.65 -1.05 29.37
N THR A 519 38.57 -1.05 30.33
CA THR A 519 39.27 0.15 30.81
C THR A 519 40.60 0.31 30.07
N ALA A 520 41.18 1.51 30.14
CA ALA A 520 42.51 1.84 29.65
C ALA A 520 43.38 2.33 30.81
N THR A 521 44.60 1.81 30.91
CA THR A 521 45.65 2.28 31.82
C THR A 521 46.76 2.92 31.02
N VAL A 522 47.22 4.11 31.41
CA VAL A 522 48.28 4.86 30.73
C VAL A 522 49.50 5.06 31.62
N ASN A 523 50.65 5.42 31.04
CA ASN A 523 51.89 5.66 31.82
C ASN A 523 52.25 7.15 31.98
N ALA A 524 51.47 8.07 31.40
CA ALA A 524 51.68 9.51 31.49
C ALA A 524 50.33 10.25 31.55
N GLU A 525 50.28 11.33 32.32
CA GLU A 525 49.11 12.22 32.32
C GLU A 525 48.95 12.96 30.98
N GLY A 526 47.71 13.38 30.70
CA GLY A 526 47.33 14.11 29.51
C GLY A 526 46.04 13.61 28.88
N ILE A 527 45.73 14.16 27.71
CA ILE A 527 44.52 13.85 26.95
C ILE A 527 44.83 12.72 25.95
N TYR A 528 44.03 11.66 26.02
CA TYR A 528 44.07 10.53 25.09
C TYR A 528 42.77 10.44 24.32
N VAL A 529 42.85 9.99 23.07
CA VAL A 529 41.71 9.59 22.26
C VAL A 529 41.83 8.11 21.96
N PHE A 530 40.84 7.33 22.37
CA PHE A 530 40.74 5.91 22.07
C PHE A 530 39.65 5.68 21.03
N THR A 531 39.89 4.75 20.09
CA THR A 531 38.92 4.40 19.05
C THR A 531 38.44 2.98 19.25
N TRP A 532 37.13 2.79 19.31
CA TRP A 532 36.48 1.48 19.21
C TRP A 532 36.16 1.20 17.75
N THR A 533 36.82 0.20 17.16
CA THR A 533 36.61 -0.19 15.76
C THR A 533 35.94 -1.55 15.69
N ILE A 534 34.81 -1.66 14.98
CA ILE A 534 34.13 -2.93 14.68
C ILE A 534 34.32 -3.27 13.21
N SER A 535 34.83 -4.48 12.94
CA SER A 535 35.06 -5.00 11.59
C SER A 535 34.55 -6.43 11.43
N ASN A 536 34.00 -6.75 10.27
CA ASN A 536 33.69 -8.13 9.86
C ASN A 536 34.65 -8.66 8.77
N GLY A 537 35.68 -7.89 8.41
CA GLY A 537 36.69 -8.24 7.40
C GLY A 537 36.24 -8.14 5.94
N VAL A 538 34.97 -7.79 5.69
CA VAL A 538 34.37 -7.76 4.34
C VAL A 538 33.90 -6.36 3.98
N CYS A 539 33.07 -5.77 4.84
CA CYS A 539 32.48 -4.46 4.63
C CYS A 539 33.28 -3.35 5.33
N PRO A 540 33.08 -2.07 4.95
CA PRO A 540 33.71 -0.95 5.62
C PRO A 540 33.48 -1.00 7.14
N ARG A 541 34.56 -0.91 7.90
CA ARG A 541 34.55 -0.91 9.37
C ARG A 541 33.77 0.28 9.94
N SER A 542 33.13 0.09 11.08
CA SER A 542 32.55 1.16 11.87
C SER A 542 33.50 1.56 13.00
N ALA A 543 33.54 2.85 13.37
CA ALA A 543 34.42 3.34 14.42
C ALA A 543 33.78 4.49 15.22
N ALA A 544 34.11 4.58 16.51
CA ALA A 544 33.73 5.67 17.40
C ALA A 544 34.87 6.02 18.36
N ASP A 545 35.02 7.31 18.64
CA ASP A 545 36.13 7.85 19.45
C ASP A 545 35.63 8.35 20.80
N ILE A 546 36.40 8.09 21.86
CA ILE A 546 36.22 8.63 23.21
C ILE A 546 37.47 9.40 23.63
N LYS A 547 37.27 10.57 24.25
CA LYS A 547 38.36 11.35 24.84
C LYS A 547 38.42 11.08 26.35
N VAL A 548 39.62 10.76 26.84
CA VAL A 548 39.89 10.54 28.26
C VAL A 548 41.05 11.41 28.70
N GLU A 549 40.83 12.24 29.71
CA GLU A 549 41.86 13.04 30.37
C GLU A 549 42.33 12.34 31.65
N PHE A 550 43.61 11.97 31.67
CA PHE A 550 44.24 11.34 32.83
C PHE A 550 45.13 12.36 33.55
N VAL A 551 44.99 12.43 34.86
CA VAL A 551 45.80 13.30 35.73
C VAL A 551 46.38 12.47 36.86
N VAL A 552 47.67 12.65 37.16
CA VAL A 552 48.28 12.03 38.34
C VAL A 552 47.80 12.79 39.59
N PRO A 553 47.25 12.10 40.61
CA PRO A 553 46.87 12.76 41.86
C PRO A 553 48.10 13.34 42.57
N PRO A 554 47.94 14.45 43.32
CA PRO A 554 49.04 15.04 44.08
C PRO A 554 49.55 14.05 45.15
N LEU A 555 50.82 14.19 45.52
CA LEU A 555 51.36 13.41 46.64
C LEU A 555 50.73 13.83 47.96
N THR A 556 50.68 12.90 48.91
CA THR A 556 50.24 13.17 50.28
C THR A 556 51.11 14.26 50.90
N PRO A 557 50.53 15.29 51.54
CA PRO A 557 51.30 16.41 52.05
C PRO A 557 52.22 15.98 53.19
N THR A 558 53.41 16.55 53.30
CA THR A 558 54.31 16.27 54.41
C THR A 558 53.99 17.20 55.57
N ALA A 559 53.84 16.64 56.76
CA ALA A 559 53.55 17.40 57.98
C ALA A 559 54.14 16.70 59.21
N SER A 560 54.19 17.39 60.34
CA SER A 560 54.70 16.84 61.60
C SER A 560 53.84 17.30 62.77
N ASN A 561 53.72 16.43 63.78
CA ASN A 561 53.01 16.75 65.02
C ASN A 561 53.74 17.85 65.79
N GLN A 562 52.99 18.67 66.53
CA GLN A 562 53.54 19.69 67.42
C GLN A 562 53.11 19.40 68.84
N ALA A 563 54.05 19.47 69.78
CA ALA A 563 53.78 19.28 71.20
C ALA A 563 54.59 20.31 71.99
N GLU A 564 53.91 21.11 72.82
CA GLU A 564 54.52 22.20 73.58
C GLU A 564 53.89 22.30 74.98
N CYS A 565 54.60 22.94 75.92
CA CYS A 565 54.02 23.32 77.21
C CYS A 565 53.27 24.66 77.10
N ALA A 566 52.15 24.81 77.80
CA ALA A 566 51.40 26.05 77.86
C ALA A 566 52.22 27.21 78.45
N SER A 567 51.98 28.42 77.96
CA SER A 567 52.55 29.67 78.48
C SER A 567 51.44 30.55 79.09
N SER A 568 51.82 31.68 79.71
CA SER A 568 50.88 32.66 80.24
C SER A 568 51.12 34.03 79.58
N PRO A 569 50.23 34.51 78.69
CA PRO A 569 48.97 33.91 78.25
C PRO A 569 49.17 32.65 77.36
N ILE A 570 48.17 31.76 77.32
CA ILE A 570 48.24 30.49 76.56
C ILE A 570 48.54 30.76 75.08
N GLN A 571 49.55 30.09 74.52
CA GLN A 571 49.89 30.20 73.10
C GLN A 571 48.91 29.43 72.20
N THR A 572 48.94 29.74 70.91
CA THR A 572 48.19 29.01 69.88
C THR A 572 49.14 28.17 69.04
N LEU A 573 48.98 26.86 69.06
CA LEU A 573 49.62 25.96 68.08
C LEU A 573 48.80 25.95 66.80
N THR A 574 49.44 25.90 65.64
CA THR A 574 48.77 25.82 64.33
C THR A 574 49.33 24.66 63.55
N ALA A 575 48.47 23.77 63.08
CA ALA A 575 48.87 22.66 62.23
C ALA A 575 49.38 23.20 60.90
N THR A 576 50.56 22.74 60.49
CA THR A 576 51.19 23.12 59.23
C THR A 576 51.48 21.87 58.41
N ALA A 577 51.36 22.01 57.09
CA ALA A 577 51.67 20.97 56.12
C ALA A 577 52.28 21.62 54.89
N THR A 578 53.13 20.89 54.18
CA THR A 578 53.78 21.36 52.96
C THR A 578 53.20 20.63 51.76
N ALA A 579 52.62 21.40 50.84
CA ALA A 579 52.20 20.92 49.51
C ALA A 579 53.37 21.04 48.51
N GLN A 580 53.31 20.31 47.40
CA GLN A 580 54.26 20.51 46.32
C GLN A 580 53.92 21.78 45.52
N ALA A 581 54.84 22.19 44.62
CA ALA A 581 54.62 23.35 43.77
C ALA A 581 53.38 23.14 42.88
N GLY A 582 52.46 24.11 42.85
CA GLY A 582 51.21 24.01 42.08
C GLY A 582 50.07 23.29 42.80
N GLU A 583 50.22 23.00 44.10
CA GLU A 583 49.21 22.38 44.95
C GLU A 583 48.83 23.31 46.12
N THR A 584 47.65 23.08 46.70
CA THR A 584 47.16 23.77 47.90
C THR A 584 46.76 22.75 48.96
N ILE A 585 46.91 23.10 50.24
CA ILE A 585 46.45 22.28 51.36
C ILE A 585 45.03 22.68 51.78
N VAL A 586 44.16 21.68 51.95
CA VAL A 586 42.87 21.83 52.64
C VAL A 586 42.87 20.94 53.89
N TRP A 587 42.43 21.49 55.01
CA TRP A 587 42.41 20.81 56.31
C TRP A 587 41.02 20.29 56.66
N TYR A 588 40.98 19.14 57.34
CA TYR A 588 39.76 18.50 57.80
C TYR A 588 39.88 18.03 59.26
N ASP A 589 38.74 17.85 59.91
CA ASP A 589 38.63 17.28 61.27
C ASP A 589 38.64 15.74 61.31
N ALA A 590 38.64 15.06 60.16
CA ALA A 590 38.64 13.60 60.06
C ALA A 590 39.54 13.05 58.92
N ALA A 591 40.01 11.81 59.09
CA ALA A 591 40.87 11.11 58.12
C ALA A 591 40.18 10.83 56.77
N THR A 592 38.86 10.65 56.80
CA THR A 592 37.97 10.48 55.64
C THR A 592 36.66 11.22 55.92
N GLY A 593 36.13 11.97 54.97
CA GLY A 593 34.94 12.82 55.20
C GLY A 593 35.27 14.03 56.08
N GLY A 594 34.38 14.39 57.01
CA GLY A 594 34.60 15.50 57.96
C GLY A 594 34.34 16.90 57.38
N ASN A 595 34.50 17.91 58.22
CA ASN A 595 34.31 19.32 57.86
C ASN A 595 35.65 19.97 57.49
N VAL A 596 35.61 20.91 56.54
CA VAL A 596 36.77 21.74 56.20
C VAL A 596 37.08 22.71 57.35
N ILE A 597 38.34 22.77 57.75
CA ILE A 597 38.83 23.62 58.85
C ILE A 597 39.73 24.72 58.27
N SER A 598 39.26 25.96 58.27
CA SER A 598 40.04 27.09 57.71
C SER A 598 41.26 27.45 58.56
N ASN A 599 41.20 27.23 59.87
CA ASN A 599 42.27 27.54 60.82
C ASN A 599 42.46 26.35 61.78
N PRO A 600 43.34 25.39 61.47
CA PRO A 600 43.57 24.22 62.31
C PRO A 600 44.49 24.60 63.49
N THR A 601 43.91 25.13 64.58
CA THR A 601 44.66 25.64 65.73
C THR A 601 44.23 25.03 67.07
N LEU A 602 45.17 24.97 68.01
CA LEU A 602 44.94 24.59 69.41
C LEU A 602 45.41 25.71 70.33
N ASN A 603 44.49 26.29 71.11
CA ASN A 603 44.76 27.38 72.07
C ASN A 603 44.25 27.07 73.49
N SER A 604 44.04 25.79 73.78
CA SER A 604 43.63 25.27 75.08
C SER A 604 44.42 24.01 75.39
N LEU A 605 44.46 23.64 76.68
CA LEU A 605 45.13 22.43 77.11
C LEU A 605 44.46 21.19 76.52
N GLY A 606 45.26 20.22 76.09
CA GLY A 606 44.79 18.95 75.54
C GLY A 606 45.40 18.63 74.18
N THR A 607 44.73 17.74 73.45
CA THR A 607 45.19 17.22 72.17
C THR A 607 44.09 17.29 71.13
N VAL A 608 44.43 17.73 69.91
CA VAL A 608 43.54 17.71 68.74
C VAL A 608 44.31 17.19 67.52
N THR A 609 43.63 16.45 66.65
CA THR A 609 44.20 15.96 65.38
C THR A 609 43.47 16.57 64.20
N TYR A 610 44.22 17.17 63.27
CA TYR A 610 43.73 17.67 61.99
C TYR A 610 44.31 16.84 60.84
N TYR A 611 43.66 16.85 59.68
CA TYR A 611 44.06 16.04 58.53
C TYR A 611 44.26 16.93 57.29
N ALA A 612 45.48 16.97 56.76
CA ALA A 612 45.85 17.75 55.58
C ALA A 612 45.66 16.95 54.29
N GLU A 613 44.98 17.54 53.31
CA GLU A 613 44.78 16.99 51.95
C GLU A 613 45.43 17.94 50.93
N SER A 614 46.24 17.40 50.02
CA SER A 614 46.78 18.19 48.90
C SER A 614 45.77 18.22 47.76
N ILE A 615 45.57 19.38 47.14
CA ILE A 615 44.73 19.59 45.96
C ILE A 615 45.59 20.19 44.84
N LYS A 616 45.62 19.55 43.66
CA LYS A 616 46.34 20.06 42.49
C LYS A 616 45.57 21.24 41.87
N ASN A 617 46.16 22.44 41.86
CA ASN A 617 45.42 23.70 41.60
C ASN A 617 44.78 23.79 40.21
N THR A 618 45.35 23.09 39.21
CA THR A 618 44.86 23.13 37.82
C THR A 618 43.75 22.14 37.54
N THR A 619 43.62 21.09 38.36
CA THR A 619 42.84 19.89 38.05
C THR A 619 41.88 19.49 39.18
N SER A 620 42.04 20.10 40.35
CA SER A 620 41.28 19.80 41.57
C SER A 620 41.38 18.34 42.04
N CYS A 621 42.30 17.56 41.48
CA CYS A 621 42.60 16.21 41.95
C CYS A 621 43.19 16.27 43.36
N VAL A 622 42.71 15.40 44.25
CA VAL A 622 43.12 15.35 45.65
C VAL A 622 44.09 14.19 45.91
N SER A 623 44.88 14.27 46.97
CA SER A 623 45.80 13.20 47.36
C SER A 623 45.07 11.92 47.73
N SER A 624 45.69 10.76 47.51
CA SER A 624 45.07 9.45 47.79
C SER A 624 44.79 9.19 49.28
N SER A 625 45.48 9.92 50.17
CA SER A 625 45.20 9.96 51.60
C SER A 625 45.48 11.34 52.19
N ARG A 626 44.97 11.58 53.40
CA ARG A 626 45.27 12.76 54.19
C ARG A 626 46.37 12.49 55.20
N THR A 627 47.19 13.48 55.49
CA THR A 627 48.24 13.41 56.50
C THR A 627 47.72 13.91 57.85
N ALA A 628 47.72 13.05 58.86
CA ALA A 628 47.30 13.43 60.21
C ALA A 628 48.37 14.29 60.90
N VAL A 629 47.92 15.37 61.57
CA VAL A 629 48.74 16.29 62.34
C VAL A 629 48.12 16.47 63.71
N THR A 630 48.80 15.98 64.73
CA THR A 630 48.39 16.07 66.13
C THR A 630 49.05 17.27 66.78
N LEU A 631 48.24 18.17 67.34
CA LEU A 631 48.69 19.27 68.19
C LEU A 631 48.41 18.90 69.64
N THR A 632 49.42 19.03 70.51
CA THR A 632 49.28 18.79 71.95
C THR A 632 49.81 19.97 72.74
N LEU A 633 49.00 20.51 73.63
CA LEU A 633 49.40 21.57 74.55
C LEU A 633 49.28 21.07 76.00
N TYR A 634 50.42 20.88 76.64
CA TYR A 634 50.50 20.36 78.00
C TYR A 634 50.31 21.46 79.04
N ALA A 635 49.72 21.11 80.18
CA ALA A 635 49.64 22.04 81.32
C ALA A 635 51.04 22.35 81.85
N LEU A 636 51.26 23.56 82.38
CA LEU A 636 52.48 23.87 83.09
C LEU A 636 52.59 23.04 84.38
N PRO A 637 53.79 22.56 84.74
CA PRO A 637 54.00 21.96 86.05
C PRO A 637 53.72 23.00 87.14
N THR A 638 53.00 22.58 88.19
CA THR A 638 52.66 23.48 89.30
C THR A 638 53.62 23.26 90.47
N ILE A 639 54.14 24.36 91.03
CA ILE A 639 54.89 24.35 92.29
C ILE A 639 53.96 24.89 93.37
N THR A 640 53.67 24.07 94.38
CA THR A 640 52.81 24.43 95.51
C THR A 640 53.59 24.39 96.82
N GLY A 641 53.33 25.36 97.70
CA GLY A 641 54.01 25.50 98.98
C GLY A 641 54.08 26.96 99.42
N THR A 642 54.61 27.21 100.62
CA THR A 642 54.76 28.57 101.15
C THR A 642 56.04 29.19 100.61
N LEU A 643 55.89 30.14 99.67
CA LEU A 643 57.00 30.76 98.93
C LEU A 643 57.73 31.88 99.70
N SER A 644 57.32 32.18 100.93
CA SER A 644 57.95 33.20 101.78
C SER A 644 58.11 32.67 103.19
N VAL A 645 59.36 32.63 103.68
CA VAL A 645 59.72 32.18 105.03
C VAL A 645 60.80 33.07 105.63
N CYS A 646 60.85 33.14 106.97
CA CYS A 646 61.86 33.93 107.68
C CYS A 646 63.28 33.36 107.47
N ALA A 647 64.30 34.23 107.51
CA ALA A 647 65.70 33.83 107.37
C ALA A 647 66.09 32.76 108.41
N GLY A 648 66.59 31.61 107.94
CA GLY A 648 66.96 30.45 108.75
C GLY A 648 65.90 29.35 108.88
N ALA A 649 64.65 29.58 108.40
CA ALA A 649 63.62 28.55 108.35
C ALA A 649 63.65 27.75 107.03
N THR A 650 63.17 26.50 107.07
CA THR A 650 63.02 25.64 105.88
C THR A 650 61.55 25.58 105.46
N THR A 651 61.29 25.60 104.14
CA THR A 651 59.97 25.37 103.54
C THR A 651 60.05 24.20 102.57
N THR A 652 58.97 23.44 102.46
CA THR A 652 58.86 22.35 101.49
C THR A 652 58.02 22.84 100.31
N LEU A 653 58.62 22.86 99.12
CA LEU A 653 57.92 23.07 97.87
C LEU A 653 57.64 21.71 97.23
N THR A 654 56.40 21.48 96.80
CA THR A 654 56.00 20.27 96.09
C THR A 654 55.77 20.63 94.62
N GLY A 655 56.57 20.05 93.73
CA GLY A 655 56.37 20.17 92.28
C GLY A 655 55.50 19.03 91.76
N SER A 656 54.48 19.34 90.96
CA SER A 656 53.78 18.35 90.13
C SER A 656 54.32 18.44 88.72
N ALA A 657 54.93 17.36 88.21
CA ALA A 657 55.27 17.23 86.80
C ALA A 657 54.01 16.99 85.97
N THR A 658 53.94 17.57 84.76
CA THR A 658 52.95 17.19 83.76
C THR A 658 53.51 15.98 83.00
N ALA A 659 52.74 14.90 82.89
CA ALA A 659 53.19 13.72 82.15
C ALA A 659 53.53 14.09 80.69
N ASP A 660 54.65 13.57 80.19
CA ASP A 660 55.17 13.74 78.82
C ASP A 660 55.56 15.18 78.40
N ALA A 661 55.65 16.12 79.36
CA ALA A 661 56.33 17.40 79.19
C ALA A 661 57.84 17.23 79.42
N THR A 662 58.65 17.31 78.35
CA THR A 662 60.12 17.27 78.41
C THR A 662 60.75 18.64 78.51
#